data_AF-A7HHP6-F1
#
_entry.id   AF-A7HHP6-F1
#
_cell.length_a   1.000
_cell.length_b   1.000
_cell.length_c   1.000
_cell.angle_alpha   90.00
_cell.angle_beta   90.00
_cell.angle_gamma   90.00
#
_symmetry.space_group_name_H-M   'P 1'
#
loop_
_entity.id
_entity.type
_entity.pdbx_description
1 polymer ?
#
loop_
_entity_poly.entity_id
_entity_poly.type
_entity_poly.pdbx_seq_one_letter_code
_entity_poly.pdbx_strand_id
1 'polypeptide(L)'
;MVDGDEQGAPQAGGPRVRPGAITSLLEQLARAPDEDGPRFAAGDVIGSRFELVREIGRGGFGVVFEARDRQLDRAVAFKAIRRGERHALRERLLRGEAEAVARLSHPNLVALHDVGQCDRGSYLILELLRGRTLGDALAEERLSPAEAVRVALEIAKGVAHAHAHGVVHRDLKPANVFLCDDGQVKVLDFGLAHAFGRPRTDGGTPAYMAPEQEEGAPEDERTDVFALGAILHEMLAGPRPDAELGSGRRRARAPALDVPGAPALGRLVARMLEPRASARPRDATEVVPELLAIEAELMRSRAAPSPTRVRTRRGSLTALVAGAVAGVALVAWILGRAPSWRVSSLALWSVPGAPGALRAADDGEAAASVSVEAYGHFVRGVELRLHACDLHGAEQEQRRAIALDPGLAAARMELGTILANVRGNDFDPEADAQFRAAYALADRMPEKERAIVRLDRYVTEGQMGAAAPGTYRAEALRLAEELVRRYPLDGFALFYAAYVYGRFGGRERAVELYDRALVLDPGQCWVAGRLIGALRDAGRWDEAMEVARRAASVNPIAENVGTLALLQAREHRTEAVETARQALRAEREPGEAALVSACALGLAGHVEEAEETFRRVEARGATEEARARARQRVPVALAEQGRVADALRGWREPPRSWPGGIALARARVRAVGRPRLDAKEALPYVAAASDHLLYAGELAFHGDERAARRAAAALEEGSAPETYHRAIALANAGRHEQAIPLLRSLVASADYALVPALWQLHYLLGESLLEDGRPAEALEALRRIEWSAMKSDCPSWDQVANYPRAQLVRARAYEALGRCDDAAAELDRLLARWRRADPDLPLVVEARAMRARLAGAREAAPR
;
A
#
# COMPACT_ATOMS: atom_id res chain seq x y z
N MET A 1 -77.51 2.25 36.09
CA MET A 1 -78.05 3.30 35.19
C MET A 1 -76.95 3.62 34.20
N VAL A 2 -77.05 3.01 33.01
CA VAL A 2 -77.13 3.68 31.69
C VAL A 2 -75.74 4.21 31.24
N ASP A 3 -74.98 3.40 30.51
CA ASP A 3 -74.82 3.38 29.02
C ASP A 3 -73.90 4.52 28.52
N GLY A 4 -72.94 4.35 27.62
CA GLY A 4 -72.61 3.19 26.80
C GLY A 4 -71.28 3.34 26.04
N ASP A 5 -70.85 2.19 25.52
CA ASP A 5 -69.99 1.84 24.36
C ASP A 5 -69.35 2.95 23.51
N GLU A 6 -68.08 2.80 23.12
CA GLU A 6 -67.62 1.95 21.99
C GLU A 6 -66.07 1.88 21.87
N GLN A 7 -65.56 0.65 21.71
CA GLN A 7 -64.54 0.16 20.74
C GLN A 7 -63.20 0.93 20.56
N GLY A 8 -61.98 0.36 20.59
CA GLY A 8 -61.48 -1.00 20.68
C GLY A 8 -59.95 -1.05 20.42
N ALA A 9 -59.36 -2.22 20.65
CA ALA A 9 -58.04 -2.74 20.25
C ALA A 9 -56.79 -2.51 21.16
N PRO A 10 -55.85 -3.48 21.20
CA PRO A 10 -54.97 -3.75 22.33
C PRO A 10 -53.61 -3.05 22.20
N GLN A 11 -53.14 -2.39 23.27
CA GLN A 11 -51.74 -1.94 23.34
C GLN A 11 -50.83 -3.12 23.69
N ALA A 12 -50.25 -3.72 22.66
CA ALA A 12 -49.07 -4.56 22.80
C ALA A 12 -47.90 -3.67 23.27
N GLY A 13 -47.44 -3.91 24.50
CA GLY A 13 -46.21 -3.33 25.03
C GLY A 13 -45.00 -3.84 24.25
N GLY A 14 -44.55 -3.08 23.26
CA GLY A 14 -43.22 -3.19 22.68
C GLY A 14 -42.18 -2.47 23.55
N PRO A 15 -40.89 -2.88 23.50
CA PRO A 15 -39.84 -2.28 24.31
C PRO A 15 -39.69 -0.78 23.95
N ARG A 16 -39.72 0.09 24.97
CA ARG A 16 -39.32 1.50 24.84
C ARG A 16 -37.88 1.55 24.34
N VAL A 17 -37.69 1.85 23.05
CA VAL A 17 -36.39 2.15 22.46
C VAL A 17 -35.88 3.46 23.09
N ARG A 18 -34.71 3.41 23.73
CA ARG A 18 -34.02 4.61 24.23
C ARG A 18 -33.63 5.49 23.03
N PRO A 19 -33.79 6.82 23.08
CA PRO A 19 -33.34 7.72 22.01
C PRO A 19 -31.85 7.50 21.70
N GLY A 20 -31.51 7.39 20.41
CA GLY A 20 -30.14 7.12 19.93
C GLY A 20 -29.29 8.39 19.80
N ALA A 21 -27.98 8.21 19.57
CA ALA A 21 -26.91 9.22 19.62
C ALA A 21 -27.03 10.43 18.67
N ILE A 22 -27.96 10.39 17.71
CA ILE A 22 -28.34 11.57 16.92
C ILE A 22 -29.10 12.56 17.81
N THR A 23 -29.93 12.10 18.75
CA THR A 23 -30.77 12.96 19.59
C THR A 23 -29.96 13.86 20.52
N SER A 24 -28.80 13.41 21.03
CA SER A 24 -27.98 14.16 21.99
C SER A 24 -27.21 15.33 21.37
N LEU A 25 -26.64 15.15 20.17
CA LEU A 25 -26.03 16.24 19.40
C LEU A 25 -27.05 17.35 19.09
N LEU A 26 -28.28 16.95 18.78
CA LEU A 26 -29.37 17.85 18.41
C LEU A 26 -29.97 18.58 19.61
N GLU A 27 -30.03 17.93 20.77
CA GLU A 27 -30.42 18.56 22.02
C GLU A 27 -29.41 19.62 22.49
N GLN A 28 -28.10 19.42 22.24
CA GLN A 28 -27.07 20.41 22.53
C GLN A 28 -27.14 21.62 21.59
N LEU A 29 -27.53 21.42 20.33
CA LEU A 29 -27.77 22.50 19.36
C LEU A 29 -29.06 23.29 19.63
N ALA A 30 -29.97 22.78 20.48
CA ALA A 30 -31.31 23.31 20.72
C ALA A 30 -31.46 24.36 21.83
N ARG A 31 -30.40 24.74 22.57
CA ARG A 31 -30.51 25.70 23.70
C ARG A 31 -30.40 27.18 23.28
N ALA A 32 -31.46 27.74 22.70
CA ALA A 32 -31.83 29.17 22.73
C ALA A 32 -33.26 29.36 22.14
N PRO A 33 -34.05 30.37 22.57
CA PRO A 33 -35.49 30.40 22.32
C PRO A 33 -35.87 30.72 20.86
N ASP A 34 -37.05 30.20 20.53
CA ASP A 34 -37.68 30.08 19.22
C ASP A 34 -38.50 31.33 18.88
N GLU A 35 -38.28 31.92 17.71
CA GLU A 35 -39.15 32.92 17.06
C GLU A 35 -38.95 32.73 15.54
N ASP A 36 -39.54 31.64 15.00
CA ASP A 36 -40.15 31.50 13.67
C ASP A 36 -40.20 30.00 13.26
N GLY A 37 -41.42 29.43 13.21
CA GLY A 37 -41.69 28.06 12.78
C GLY A 37 -41.29 27.74 11.32
N PRO A 38 -41.29 26.46 10.91
CA PRO A 38 -40.44 25.97 9.82
C PRO A 38 -40.89 26.38 8.41
N ARG A 39 -39.90 26.76 7.56
CA ARG A 39 -40.05 26.90 6.10
C ARG A 39 -39.85 25.60 5.30
N PHE A 40 -39.33 24.55 5.92
CA PHE A 40 -39.11 23.24 5.31
C PHE A 40 -39.67 22.17 6.24
N ALA A 41 -40.36 21.18 5.68
CA ALA A 41 -40.98 20.09 6.41
C ALA A 41 -40.63 18.74 5.77
N ALA A 42 -40.70 17.68 6.59
CA ALA A 42 -40.65 16.31 6.07
C ALA A 42 -41.78 16.12 5.03
N GLY A 43 -41.43 15.53 3.89
CA GLY A 43 -42.29 15.38 2.71
C GLY A 43 -42.12 16.49 1.65
N ASP A 44 -41.45 17.60 1.94
CA ASP A 44 -41.18 18.63 0.93
C ASP A 44 -40.24 18.11 -0.16
N VAL A 45 -40.49 18.50 -1.41
CA VAL A 45 -39.60 18.23 -2.55
C VAL A 45 -39.05 19.54 -3.10
N ILE A 46 -37.73 19.73 -2.98
CA ILE A 46 -37.02 20.94 -3.40
C ILE A 46 -36.49 20.78 -4.82
N GLY A 47 -36.92 21.66 -5.73
CA GLY A 47 -36.44 21.73 -7.12
C GLY A 47 -36.63 20.43 -7.92
N SER A 48 -37.63 19.61 -7.60
CA SER A 48 -37.87 18.24 -8.11
C SER A 48 -36.81 17.19 -7.75
N ARG A 49 -35.77 17.56 -7.01
CA ARG A 49 -34.58 16.73 -6.78
C ARG A 49 -34.46 16.22 -5.35
N PHE A 50 -34.58 17.08 -4.35
CA PHE A 50 -34.35 16.69 -2.96
C PHE A 50 -35.67 16.50 -2.22
N GLU A 51 -36.01 15.27 -1.86
CA GLU A 51 -37.17 14.95 -1.04
C GLU A 51 -36.75 14.86 0.43
N LEU A 52 -37.27 15.75 1.27
CA LEU A 52 -36.95 15.77 2.70
C LEU A 52 -37.68 14.62 3.39
N VAL A 53 -36.95 13.67 3.96
CA VAL A 53 -37.52 12.46 4.58
C VAL A 53 -37.94 12.73 6.01
N ARG A 54 -37.02 13.27 6.83
CA ARG A 54 -37.26 13.59 8.23
C ARG A 54 -36.27 14.63 8.73
N GLU A 55 -36.69 15.42 9.72
CA GLU A 55 -35.76 16.29 10.44
C GLU A 55 -34.77 15.42 11.23
N ILE A 56 -33.48 15.69 11.03
CA ILE A 56 -32.38 15.06 11.75
C ILE A 56 -31.59 16.07 12.56
N GLY A 57 -32.08 17.32 12.70
CA GLY A 57 -31.45 18.31 13.56
C GLY A 57 -31.91 19.74 13.41
N ARG A 58 -31.78 20.53 14.47
CA ARG A 58 -32.12 21.96 14.48
C ARG A 58 -31.15 22.73 15.39
N GLY A 59 -30.65 23.86 14.92
CA GLY A 59 -29.70 24.70 15.67
C GLY A 59 -29.62 26.15 15.19
N GLY A 60 -28.66 26.90 15.73
CA GLY A 60 -28.51 28.35 15.52
C GLY A 60 -28.33 28.80 14.06
N PHE A 61 -27.76 27.94 13.20
CA PHE A 61 -27.56 28.22 11.77
C PHE A 61 -28.69 27.70 10.87
N GLY A 62 -29.61 26.88 11.39
CA GLY A 62 -30.79 26.36 10.68
C GLY A 62 -31.15 24.92 10.99
N VAL A 63 -31.86 24.27 10.07
CA VAL A 63 -32.47 22.93 10.26
C VAL A 63 -31.83 21.93 9.29
N VAL A 64 -31.53 20.73 9.77
CA VAL A 64 -30.93 19.64 9.00
C VAL A 64 -31.97 18.53 8.82
N PHE A 65 -32.17 18.09 7.58
CA PHE A 65 -33.04 16.99 7.21
C PHE A 65 -32.24 15.84 6.61
N GLU A 66 -32.62 14.60 6.89
CA GLU A 66 -32.31 13.50 5.99
C GLU A 66 -33.16 13.70 4.74
N ALA A 67 -32.53 13.67 3.57
CA ALA A 67 -33.21 13.85 2.30
C ALA A 67 -32.79 12.77 1.30
N ARG A 68 -33.67 12.45 0.37
CA ARG A 68 -33.36 11.61 -0.79
C ARG A 68 -33.08 12.50 -1.99
N ASP A 69 -31.87 12.41 -2.55
CA ASP A 69 -31.58 12.95 -3.87
C ASP A 69 -32.21 12.02 -4.92
N ARG A 70 -33.34 12.43 -5.49
CA ARG A 70 -34.14 11.66 -6.46
C ARG A 70 -33.46 11.50 -7.82
N GLN A 71 -32.45 12.32 -8.12
CA GLN A 71 -31.70 12.21 -9.38
C GLN A 71 -30.55 11.21 -9.27
N LEU A 72 -29.85 11.21 -8.13
CA LEU A 72 -28.71 10.32 -7.88
C LEU A 72 -29.08 9.06 -7.07
N ASP A 73 -30.36 8.93 -6.70
CA ASP A 73 -30.95 7.88 -5.86
C ASP A 73 -30.13 7.54 -4.61
N ARG A 74 -29.81 8.57 -3.80
CA ARG A 74 -29.02 8.43 -2.56
C ARG A 74 -29.58 9.26 -1.42
N ALA A 75 -29.29 8.84 -0.19
CA ALA A 75 -29.58 9.62 1.01
C ALA A 75 -28.49 10.68 1.25
N VAL A 76 -28.90 11.89 1.63
CA VAL A 76 -28.03 13.05 1.87
C VAL A 76 -28.52 13.83 3.09
N ALA A 77 -27.64 14.63 3.70
CA ALA A 77 -28.01 15.59 4.73
C ALA A 77 -28.30 16.95 4.08
N PHE A 78 -29.54 17.43 4.20
CA PHE A 78 -29.99 18.73 3.70
C PHE A 78 -29.97 19.75 4.84
N LYS A 79 -29.04 20.71 4.81
CA LYS A 79 -28.94 21.78 5.82
C LYS A 79 -29.55 23.07 5.26
N ALA A 80 -30.72 23.44 5.75
CA ALA A 80 -31.39 24.70 5.44
C ALA A 80 -30.77 25.84 6.27
N ILE A 81 -30.45 26.97 5.63
CA ILE A 81 -29.82 28.13 6.28
C ILE A 81 -30.87 29.20 6.65
N ARG A 82 -30.81 29.77 7.87
CA ARG A 82 -31.73 30.85 8.30
C ARG A 82 -31.46 32.17 7.54
N ARG A 83 -32.50 32.96 7.26
CA ARG A 83 -32.36 34.36 6.78
C ARG A 83 -32.10 35.30 7.96
N GLY A 84 -31.02 36.10 7.89
CA GLY A 84 -30.85 37.31 8.69
C GLY A 84 -30.95 38.59 7.84
N GLU A 85 -31.18 39.74 8.45
CA GLU A 85 -31.45 41.03 7.75
C GLU A 85 -30.23 41.66 7.03
N ARG A 86 -29.05 41.04 7.00
CA ARG A 86 -27.83 41.59 6.36
C ARG A 86 -27.21 40.69 5.28
N HIS A 87 -28.02 40.07 4.41
CA HIS A 87 -27.57 38.99 3.52
C HIS A 87 -27.10 39.39 2.10
N ALA A 88 -27.45 40.56 1.55
CA ALA A 88 -27.12 40.87 0.14
C ALA A 88 -25.61 41.07 -0.15
N LEU A 89 -24.84 41.60 0.82
CA LEU A 89 -23.37 41.73 0.69
C LEU A 89 -22.62 40.41 1.03
N ARG A 90 -23.31 39.46 1.69
CA ARG A 90 -22.76 38.17 2.17
C ARG A 90 -22.89 37.02 1.18
N GLU A 91 -23.87 37.03 0.27
CA GLU A 91 -24.06 35.96 -0.72
C GLU A 91 -22.84 35.75 -1.64
N ARG A 92 -22.05 36.82 -1.91
CA ARG A 92 -20.84 36.75 -2.75
C ARG A 92 -19.63 36.17 -2.00
N LEU A 93 -19.49 36.47 -0.70
CA LEU A 93 -18.47 35.88 0.19
C LEU A 93 -18.80 34.43 0.54
N LEU A 94 -20.09 34.13 0.77
CA LEU A 94 -20.62 32.78 0.95
C LEU A 94 -20.35 31.88 -0.23
N ARG A 95 -20.50 32.37 -1.46
CA ARG A 95 -20.17 31.60 -2.66
C ARG A 95 -18.67 31.32 -2.75
N GLY A 96 -17.80 32.31 -2.51
CA GLY A 96 -16.34 32.11 -2.54
C GLY A 96 -15.80 31.17 -1.45
N GLU A 97 -16.29 31.28 -0.21
CA GLU A 97 -15.89 30.37 0.88
C GLU A 97 -16.53 28.98 0.75
N ALA A 98 -17.79 28.88 0.29
CA ALA A 98 -18.42 27.58 0.02
C ALA A 98 -17.79 26.88 -1.20
N GLU A 99 -17.32 27.62 -2.21
CA GLU A 99 -16.53 27.07 -3.32
C GLU A 99 -15.16 26.57 -2.86
N ALA A 100 -14.51 27.29 -1.93
CA ALA A 100 -13.25 26.84 -1.32
C ALA A 100 -13.44 25.56 -0.49
N VAL A 101 -14.53 25.48 0.29
CA VAL A 101 -14.88 24.29 1.09
C VAL A 101 -15.39 23.14 0.21
N ALA A 102 -16.13 23.41 -0.88
CA ALA A 102 -16.58 22.39 -1.83
C ALA A 102 -15.41 21.69 -2.55
N ARG A 103 -14.25 22.34 -2.65
CA ARG A 103 -13.02 21.76 -3.20
C ARG A 103 -12.29 20.85 -2.21
N LEU A 104 -12.64 20.88 -0.92
CA LEU A 104 -12.05 20.02 0.09
C LEU A 104 -12.67 18.62 -0.01
N SER A 105 -11.85 17.64 -0.42
CA SER A 105 -12.27 16.24 -0.55
C SER A 105 -11.28 15.36 0.19
N HIS A 106 -11.66 14.93 1.39
CA HIS A 106 -10.81 14.12 2.24
C HIS A 106 -11.65 13.17 3.11
N PRO A 107 -11.21 11.92 3.36
CA PRO A 107 -11.98 10.95 4.16
C PRO A 107 -12.38 11.47 5.54
N ASN A 108 -11.49 12.23 6.20
CA ASN A 108 -11.75 12.82 7.52
C ASN A 108 -12.48 14.17 7.50
N LEU A 109 -13.05 14.58 6.35
CA LEU A 109 -13.88 15.77 6.21
C LEU A 109 -15.28 15.38 5.73
N VAL A 110 -16.32 16.06 6.20
CA VAL A 110 -17.67 15.88 5.64
C VAL A 110 -17.72 16.46 4.23
N ALA A 111 -18.20 15.66 3.27
CA ALA A 111 -18.28 16.12 1.89
C ALA A 111 -19.47 17.07 1.68
N LEU A 112 -19.22 18.22 1.05
CA LEU A 112 -20.25 19.11 0.51
C LEU A 112 -20.57 18.68 -0.93
N HIS A 113 -21.76 18.14 -1.14
CA HIS A 113 -22.21 17.63 -2.42
C HIS A 113 -22.84 18.70 -3.32
N ASP A 114 -23.56 19.67 -2.75
CA ASP A 114 -24.23 20.72 -3.52
C ASP A 114 -24.52 21.95 -2.64
N VAL A 115 -24.66 23.10 -3.29
CA VAL A 115 -25.10 24.36 -2.68
C VAL A 115 -26.22 24.91 -3.54
N GLY A 116 -27.37 25.16 -2.94
CA GLY A 116 -28.54 25.61 -3.68
C GLY A 116 -29.29 26.76 -3.02
N GLN A 117 -30.17 27.35 -3.80
CA GLN A 117 -31.10 28.38 -3.36
C GLN A 117 -32.47 28.06 -3.92
N CYS A 118 -33.49 28.22 -3.09
CA CYS A 118 -34.88 28.13 -3.49
C CYS A 118 -35.66 29.29 -2.87
N ASP A 119 -36.93 29.42 -3.23
CA ASP A 119 -37.83 30.46 -2.73
C ASP A 119 -37.91 30.50 -1.20
N ARG A 120 -37.62 29.37 -0.55
CA ARG A 120 -37.67 29.20 0.91
C ARG A 120 -36.35 29.57 1.61
N GLY A 121 -35.23 29.63 0.89
CA GLY A 121 -33.90 29.99 1.40
C GLY A 121 -32.75 29.23 0.73
N SER A 122 -31.53 29.54 1.15
CA SER A 122 -30.33 28.81 0.74
C SER A 122 -30.19 27.51 1.53
N TYR A 123 -29.61 26.49 0.90
CA TYR A 123 -29.38 25.19 1.51
C TYR A 123 -28.04 24.59 1.06
N LEU A 124 -27.53 23.67 1.89
CA LEU A 124 -26.34 22.87 1.63
C LEU A 124 -26.73 21.39 1.60
N ILE A 125 -26.17 20.65 0.66
CA ILE A 125 -26.31 19.19 0.58
C ILE A 125 -24.98 18.59 1.01
N LEU A 126 -25.00 17.85 2.11
CA LEU A 126 -23.84 17.24 2.73
C LEU A 126 -23.96 15.72 2.67
N GLU A 127 -22.84 15.04 2.84
CA GLU A 127 -22.79 13.62 3.15
C GLU A 127 -23.64 13.31 4.41
N LEU A 128 -24.45 12.26 4.35
CA LEU A 128 -25.24 11.80 5.49
C LEU A 128 -24.41 10.82 6.34
N LEU A 129 -24.03 11.22 7.55
CA LEU A 129 -23.21 10.42 8.46
C LEU A 129 -24.05 9.60 9.43
N ARG A 130 -23.53 8.43 9.83
CA ARG A 130 -24.13 7.53 10.84
C ARG A 130 -23.14 7.27 11.96
N GLY A 131 -23.55 7.48 13.21
CA GLY A 131 -22.68 7.43 14.38
C GLY A 131 -23.06 8.50 15.40
N ARG A 132 -22.06 9.05 16.11
CA ARG A 132 -22.23 10.04 17.18
C ARG A 132 -21.13 11.09 17.17
N THR A 133 -21.32 12.23 17.82
CA THR A 133 -20.20 13.20 17.93
C THR A 133 -19.20 12.82 19.00
N LEU A 134 -18.00 13.37 18.87
CA LEU A 134 -16.99 13.26 19.92
C LEU A 134 -17.48 13.91 21.22
N GLY A 135 -18.25 15.00 21.13
CA GLY A 135 -18.90 15.61 22.30
C GLY A 135 -19.82 14.64 23.06
N ASP A 136 -20.67 13.91 22.34
CA ASP A 136 -21.54 12.89 22.94
C ASP A 136 -20.72 11.75 23.56
N ALA A 137 -19.67 11.30 22.86
CA ALA A 137 -18.79 10.24 23.35
C ALA A 137 -18.08 10.63 24.66
N LEU A 138 -17.57 11.87 24.74
CA LEU A 138 -16.87 12.38 25.91
C LEU A 138 -17.80 12.68 27.10
N ALA A 139 -19.09 12.87 26.85
CA ALA A 139 -20.08 12.98 27.92
C ALA A 139 -20.34 11.64 28.65
N GLU A 140 -20.08 10.51 27.97
CA GLU A 140 -20.27 9.17 28.52
C GLU A 140 -18.99 8.61 29.16
N GLU A 141 -17.86 8.63 28.45
CA GLU A 141 -16.62 8.01 28.89
C GLU A 141 -15.37 8.74 28.36
N ARG A 142 -14.28 8.70 29.13
CA ARG A 142 -12.97 9.18 28.68
C ARG A 142 -12.34 8.19 27.70
N LEU A 143 -11.63 8.71 26.71
CA LEU A 143 -10.93 7.86 25.75
C LEU A 143 -9.58 7.39 26.30
N SER A 144 -9.20 6.15 25.99
CA SER A 144 -7.83 5.69 26.29
C SER A 144 -6.80 6.50 25.50
N PRO A 145 -5.53 6.63 25.96
CA PRO A 145 -4.52 7.38 25.21
C PRO A 145 -4.33 6.92 23.76
N ALA A 146 -4.44 5.62 23.50
CA ALA A 146 -4.37 5.07 22.15
C ALA A 146 -5.55 5.52 21.28
N GLU A 147 -6.76 5.54 21.85
CA GLU A 147 -7.97 5.96 21.14
C GLU A 147 -7.99 7.47 20.93
N ALA A 148 -7.55 8.25 21.92
CA ALA A 148 -7.40 9.70 21.81
C ALA A 148 -6.39 10.08 20.72
N VAL A 149 -5.26 9.37 20.61
CA VAL A 149 -4.28 9.58 19.54
C VAL A 149 -4.85 9.21 18.17
N ARG A 150 -5.54 8.06 18.06
CA ARG A 150 -6.21 7.64 16.82
C ARG A 150 -7.19 8.70 16.32
N VAL A 151 -8.11 9.14 17.19
CA VAL A 151 -9.10 10.16 16.86
C VAL A 151 -8.43 11.50 16.53
N ALA A 152 -7.46 11.94 17.33
CA ALA A 152 -6.73 13.18 17.07
C ALA A 152 -5.95 13.17 15.75
N LEU A 153 -5.38 12.02 15.39
CA LEU A 153 -4.66 11.84 14.14
C LEU A 153 -5.60 12.00 12.94
N GLU A 154 -6.79 11.41 13.00
CA GLU A 154 -7.79 11.57 11.94
C GLU A 154 -8.31 13.01 11.82
N ILE A 155 -8.56 13.69 12.94
CA ILE A 155 -8.89 15.12 12.94
C ILE A 155 -7.73 15.92 12.32
N ALA A 156 -6.49 15.67 12.74
CA ALA A 156 -5.30 16.37 12.24
C ALA A 156 -5.09 16.17 10.74
N LYS A 157 -5.34 14.96 10.20
CA LYS A 157 -5.27 14.68 8.76
C LYS A 157 -6.29 15.52 7.98
N GLY A 158 -7.54 15.57 8.44
CA GLY A 158 -8.59 16.39 7.83
C GLY A 158 -8.27 17.89 7.88
N VAL A 159 -7.83 18.39 9.03
CA VAL A 159 -7.46 19.81 9.22
C VAL A 159 -6.21 20.17 8.41
N ALA A 160 -5.20 19.30 8.34
CA ALA A 160 -4.02 19.52 7.52
C ALA A 160 -4.37 19.62 6.03
N HIS A 161 -5.30 18.77 5.55
CA HIS A 161 -5.81 18.86 4.20
C HIS A 161 -6.48 20.21 3.92
N ALA A 162 -7.28 20.73 4.85
CA ALA A 162 -7.91 22.05 4.72
C ALA A 162 -6.87 23.18 4.71
N HIS A 163 -5.89 23.15 5.61
CA HIS A 163 -4.81 24.13 5.69
C HIS A 163 -3.98 24.19 4.40
N ALA A 164 -3.67 23.04 3.80
CA ALA A 164 -2.95 22.96 2.52
C ALA A 164 -3.70 23.64 1.36
N HIS A 165 -5.01 23.82 1.49
CA HIS A 165 -5.87 24.51 0.53
C HIS A 165 -6.23 25.94 1.00
N GLY A 166 -5.55 26.47 2.02
CA GLY A 166 -5.75 27.82 2.53
C GLY A 166 -7.04 28.01 3.34
N VAL A 167 -7.67 26.93 3.81
CA VAL A 167 -8.91 26.97 4.59
C VAL A 167 -8.61 26.69 6.06
N VAL A 168 -8.93 27.64 6.94
CA VAL A 168 -8.86 27.50 8.40
C VAL A 168 -10.28 27.29 8.94
N HIS A 169 -10.47 26.31 9.83
CA HIS A 169 -11.76 25.92 10.39
C HIS A 169 -12.33 26.97 11.36
N ARG A 170 -11.52 27.47 12.30
CA ARG A 170 -11.83 28.53 13.29
C ARG A 170 -12.91 28.22 14.35
N ASP A 171 -13.58 27.09 14.28
CA ASP A 171 -14.59 26.64 15.27
C ASP A 171 -14.46 25.13 15.53
N LEU A 172 -13.23 24.62 15.54
CA LEU A 172 -12.98 23.20 15.80
C LEU A 172 -13.29 22.88 17.28
N LYS A 173 -14.19 21.93 17.53
CA LYS A 173 -14.65 21.49 18.87
C LYS A 173 -15.21 20.07 18.82
N PRO A 174 -15.39 19.37 19.94
CA PRO A 174 -15.90 17.99 19.94
C PRO A 174 -17.28 17.81 19.27
N ALA A 175 -18.15 18.81 19.34
CA ALA A 175 -19.45 18.79 18.65
C ALA A 175 -19.33 18.86 17.11
N ASN A 176 -18.20 19.35 16.59
CA ASN A 176 -17.89 19.42 15.16
C ASN A 176 -17.00 18.25 14.70
N VAL A 177 -16.85 17.21 15.53
CA VAL A 177 -16.14 15.97 15.19
C VAL A 177 -17.13 14.82 15.30
N PHE A 178 -17.29 14.06 14.21
CA PHE A 178 -18.22 12.95 14.11
C PHE A 178 -17.46 11.62 14.08
N LEU A 179 -17.84 10.72 14.98
CA LEU A 179 -17.34 9.34 15.07
C LEU A 179 -18.35 8.44 14.35
N CYS A 180 -17.97 7.92 13.19
CA CYS A 180 -18.83 7.10 12.35
C CYS A 180 -18.89 5.66 12.86
N ASP A 181 -20.00 4.96 12.61
CA ASP A 181 -20.21 3.56 13.02
C ASP A 181 -19.20 2.58 12.39
N ASP A 182 -18.62 2.95 11.24
CA ASP A 182 -17.58 2.21 10.53
C ASP A 182 -16.15 2.48 11.06
N GLY A 183 -16.03 3.32 12.09
CA GLY A 183 -14.76 3.68 12.73
C GLY A 183 -14.09 4.94 12.19
N GLN A 184 -14.59 5.54 11.10
CA GLN A 184 -14.04 6.78 10.53
C GLN A 184 -14.34 7.99 11.43
N VAL A 185 -13.39 8.92 11.51
CA VAL A 185 -13.61 10.23 12.14
C VAL A 185 -13.72 11.32 11.09
N LYS A 186 -14.80 12.10 11.12
CA LYS A 186 -15.06 13.20 10.18
C LYS A 186 -15.22 14.52 10.90
N VAL A 187 -14.52 15.55 10.40
CA VAL A 187 -14.65 16.92 10.89
C VAL A 187 -15.73 17.65 10.09
N LEU A 188 -16.61 18.36 10.80
CA LEU A 188 -17.81 19.03 10.29
C LEU A 188 -17.63 20.55 10.25
N ASP A 189 -18.45 21.26 9.45
CA ASP A 189 -18.64 22.72 9.52
C ASP A 189 -17.38 23.62 9.34
N PHE A 190 -16.52 23.29 8.37
CA PHE A 190 -15.39 24.15 7.97
C PHE A 190 -15.84 25.54 7.49
N GLY A 191 -15.29 26.60 8.08
CA GLY A 191 -15.31 27.97 7.53
C GLY A 191 -16.66 28.67 7.42
N LEU A 192 -17.79 27.96 7.57
CA LEU A 192 -19.13 28.49 7.34
C LEU A 192 -19.56 29.55 8.38
N ALA A 193 -19.00 29.53 9.58
CA ALA A 193 -19.35 30.49 10.65
C ALA A 193 -18.99 31.94 10.29
N HIS A 194 -17.93 32.16 9.50
CA HIS A 194 -17.53 33.51 9.06
C HIS A 194 -18.36 33.98 7.86
N ALA A 195 -18.62 33.08 6.91
CA ALA A 195 -19.48 33.31 5.74
C ALA A 195 -20.89 33.79 6.11
N PHE A 196 -21.48 33.24 7.18
CA PHE A 196 -22.81 33.62 7.68
C PHE A 196 -22.81 34.82 8.65
N GLY A 197 -21.62 35.29 9.05
CA GLY A 197 -21.35 36.54 9.79
C GLY A 197 -22.18 36.81 11.05
N ARG A 198 -22.02 35.97 12.07
CA ARG A 198 -22.34 36.40 13.44
C ARG A 198 -21.16 37.21 14.01
N PRO A 199 -21.41 38.29 14.77
CA PRO A 199 -20.49 38.71 15.82
C PRO A 199 -20.34 37.55 16.82
N ARG A 200 -19.12 37.24 17.25
CA ARG A 200 -18.74 36.05 18.05
C ARG A 200 -19.36 35.96 19.45
N THR A 201 -20.33 36.80 19.80
CA THR A 201 -20.83 36.93 21.17
C THR A 201 -21.98 36.00 21.53
N ASP A 202 -22.62 35.30 20.57
CA ASP A 202 -23.69 34.35 20.88
C ASP A 202 -23.40 32.96 20.29
N GLY A 203 -22.78 32.08 21.09
CA GLY A 203 -22.88 30.63 20.92
C GLY A 203 -21.59 29.82 20.66
N GLY A 204 -20.39 30.39 20.76
CA GLY A 204 -19.17 29.58 20.84
C GLY A 204 -18.94 29.09 22.26
N THR A 205 -18.66 27.81 22.48
CA THR A 205 -18.22 27.32 23.79
C THR A 205 -16.81 27.87 24.03
N PRO A 206 -16.59 28.82 24.98
CA PRO A 206 -15.31 29.50 25.13
C PRO A 206 -14.14 28.51 25.24
N ALA A 207 -14.36 27.35 25.86
CA ALA A 207 -13.38 26.29 26.12
C ALA A 207 -12.34 26.02 25.01
N TYR A 208 -12.73 26.01 23.73
CA TYR A 208 -11.85 25.64 22.61
C TYR A 208 -11.27 26.82 21.83
N MET A 209 -11.70 28.05 22.12
CA MET A 209 -11.20 29.25 21.43
C MET A 209 -9.73 29.49 21.75
N ALA A 210 -8.94 29.81 20.72
CA ALA A 210 -7.56 30.24 20.89
C ALA A 210 -7.50 31.68 21.47
N PRO A 211 -6.45 32.05 22.22
CA PRO A 211 -6.30 33.39 22.77
C PRO A 211 -6.45 34.52 21.74
N GLU A 212 -5.90 34.35 20.54
CA GLU A 212 -6.04 35.31 19.44
C GLU A 212 -7.49 35.49 18.98
N GLN A 213 -8.33 34.45 19.10
CA GLN A 213 -9.76 34.53 18.78
C GLN A 213 -10.54 35.32 19.82
N GLU A 214 -10.18 35.19 21.11
CA GLU A 214 -10.78 35.94 22.22
C GLU A 214 -10.38 37.42 22.18
N GLU A 215 -9.14 37.70 21.75
CA GLU A 215 -8.59 39.06 21.63
C GLU A 215 -9.00 39.77 20.32
N GLY A 216 -9.66 39.05 19.39
CA GLY A 216 -10.01 39.58 18.07
C GLY A 216 -8.80 39.86 17.16
N ALA A 217 -7.67 39.20 17.43
CA ALA A 217 -6.45 39.27 16.63
C ALA A 217 -6.55 38.41 15.35
N PRO A 218 -5.67 38.60 14.35
CA PRO A 218 -5.69 37.81 13.13
C PRO A 218 -5.55 36.30 13.40
N GLU A 219 -6.44 35.51 12.80
CA GLU A 219 -6.47 34.05 12.90
C GLU A 219 -5.75 33.40 11.71
N ASP A 220 -4.85 32.47 12.00
CA ASP A 220 -4.15 31.62 11.03
C ASP A 220 -4.36 30.13 11.38
N GLU A 221 -3.70 29.23 10.67
CA GLU A 221 -3.79 27.77 10.86
C GLU A 221 -3.49 27.32 12.31
N ARG A 222 -2.74 28.12 13.07
CA ARG A 222 -2.36 27.82 14.46
C ARG A 222 -3.52 27.97 15.44
N THR A 223 -4.59 28.63 15.02
CA THR A 223 -5.85 28.70 15.74
C THR A 223 -6.49 27.31 15.82
N ASP A 224 -6.53 26.57 14.72
CA ASP A 224 -7.06 25.20 14.70
C ASP A 224 -6.14 24.22 15.45
N VAL A 225 -4.83 24.44 15.41
CA VAL A 225 -3.85 23.67 16.21
C VAL A 225 -4.14 23.81 17.71
N PHE A 226 -4.48 25.01 18.18
CA PHE A 226 -4.85 25.22 19.58
C PHE A 226 -6.15 24.48 19.93
N ALA A 227 -7.16 24.60 19.08
CA ALA A 227 -8.44 23.91 19.27
C ALA A 227 -8.28 22.39 19.31
N LEU A 228 -7.48 21.81 18.39
CA LEU A 228 -7.13 20.39 18.40
C LEU A 228 -6.38 19.99 19.69
N GLY A 229 -5.48 20.84 20.18
CA GLY A 229 -4.78 20.63 21.46
C GLY A 229 -5.76 20.61 22.64
N ALA A 230 -6.80 21.44 22.60
CA ALA A 230 -7.84 21.48 23.63
C ALA A 230 -8.72 20.22 23.60
N ILE A 231 -9.09 19.74 22.40
CA ILE A 231 -9.81 18.47 22.22
C ILE A 231 -8.96 17.30 22.73
N LEU A 232 -7.68 17.22 22.36
CA LEU A 232 -6.74 16.22 22.85
C LEU A 232 -6.62 16.21 24.37
N HIS A 233 -6.52 17.39 24.99
CA HIS A 233 -6.50 17.50 26.44
C HIS A 233 -7.79 16.95 27.06
N GLU A 234 -8.95 17.29 26.50
CA GLU A 234 -10.24 16.82 27.01
C GLU A 234 -10.40 15.31 26.90
N MET A 235 -10.01 14.72 25.76
CA MET A 235 -10.03 13.27 25.56
C MET A 235 -9.20 12.52 26.63
N LEU A 236 -8.07 13.11 27.05
CA LEU A 236 -7.10 12.48 27.96
C LEU A 236 -7.39 12.76 29.45
N ALA A 237 -7.75 13.99 29.79
CA ALA A 237 -7.82 14.46 31.18
C ALA A 237 -9.21 14.97 31.61
N GLY A 238 -10.16 15.06 30.67
CA GLY A 238 -11.45 15.73 30.86
C GLY A 238 -11.38 17.24 30.65
N PRO A 239 -12.50 17.96 30.90
CA PRO A 239 -12.59 19.40 30.68
C PRO A 239 -11.47 20.17 31.37
N ARG A 240 -10.95 21.20 30.70
CA ARG A 240 -9.85 21.99 31.25
C ARG A 240 -10.34 22.96 32.34
N PRO A 241 -9.65 23.08 33.49
CA PRO A 241 -10.03 24.04 34.54
C PRO A 241 -10.03 25.51 34.09
N ASP A 242 -9.19 25.88 33.11
CA ASP A 242 -9.14 27.24 32.57
C ASP A 242 -10.24 27.53 31.53
N ALA A 243 -10.93 26.50 31.04
CA ALA A 243 -12.14 26.65 30.24
C ALA A 243 -13.36 27.10 31.06
N GLU A 244 -13.34 26.92 32.39
CA GLU A 244 -14.42 27.32 33.30
C GLU A 244 -14.36 28.80 33.72
N LEU A 245 -13.27 29.51 33.43
CA LEU A 245 -13.02 30.87 33.96
C LEU A 245 -13.69 32.02 33.16
N GLY A 246 -14.36 31.73 32.05
CA GLY A 246 -15.10 32.71 31.24
C GLY A 246 -14.23 33.74 30.50
N SER A 247 -14.80 34.36 29.47
CA SER A 247 -14.13 35.37 28.62
C SER A 247 -13.68 36.58 29.44
N GLY A 248 -12.38 36.92 29.39
CA GLY A 248 -11.85 38.16 29.97
C GLY A 248 -10.65 38.03 30.91
N ARG A 249 -10.11 36.83 31.14
CA ARG A 249 -8.83 36.64 31.82
C ARG A 249 -7.84 35.87 30.94
N ARG A 250 -6.60 36.37 30.90
CA ARG A 250 -5.46 35.76 30.20
C ARG A 250 -5.37 34.28 30.59
N ARG A 251 -5.67 33.36 29.65
CA ARG A 251 -5.61 31.91 29.91
C ARG A 251 -4.25 31.56 30.48
N ALA A 252 -4.23 30.93 31.66
CA ALA A 252 -3.00 30.39 32.23
C ALA A 252 -2.49 29.26 31.31
N ARG A 253 -1.19 28.97 31.35
CA ARG A 253 -0.65 27.82 30.63
C ARG A 253 -1.38 26.56 31.09
N ALA A 254 -1.88 25.77 30.16
CA ALA A 254 -2.55 24.51 30.49
C ALA A 254 -1.62 23.63 31.34
N PRO A 255 -2.14 22.96 32.40
CA PRO A 255 -1.33 22.09 33.23
C PRO A 255 -0.69 20.99 32.37
N ALA A 256 0.57 20.66 32.68
CA ALA A 256 1.26 19.60 31.97
C ALA A 256 0.50 18.27 32.16
N LEU A 257 0.17 17.61 31.06
CA LEU A 257 -0.45 16.29 31.09
C LEU A 257 0.64 15.22 31.28
N ASP A 258 0.57 14.50 32.39
CA ASP A 258 1.28 13.24 32.54
C ASP A 258 0.45 12.12 31.93
N VAL A 259 0.88 11.59 30.78
CA VAL A 259 0.23 10.49 30.08
C VAL A 259 1.09 9.24 30.26
N PRO A 260 0.69 8.29 31.14
CA PRO A 260 1.45 7.08 31.39
C PRO A 260 1.72 6.30 30.10
N GLY A 261 2.99 6.02 29.81
CA GLY A 261 3.41 5.30 28.61
C GLY A 261 3.46 6.13 27.33
N ALA A 262 3.14 7.43 27.36
CA ALA A 262 3.28 8.34 26.21
C ALA A 262 3.61 9.79 26.64
N PRO A 263 4.76 10.05 27.30
CA PRO A 263 5.14 11.40 27.74
C PRO A 263 5.33 12.38 26.56
N ALA A 264 5.59 11.86 25.35
CA ALA A 264 5.62 12.66 24.13
C ALA A 264 4.26 13.29 23.80
N LEU A 265 3.16 12.59 24.09
CA LEU A 265 1.80 13.10 23.89
C LEU A 265 1.52 14.32 24.78
N GLY A 266 1.87 14.24 26.06
CA GLY A 266 1.74 15.37 26.99
C GLY A 266 2.54 16.60 26.55
N ARG A 267 3.75 16.39 26.01
CA ARG A 267 4.58 17.50 25.46
C ARG A 267 3.97 18.11 24.20
N LEU A 268 3.41 17.30 23.29
CA LEU A 268 2.75 17.79 22.08
C LEU A 268 1.53 18.64 22.44
N VAL A 269 0.64 18.12 23.30
CA VAL A 269 -0.54 18.87 23.78
C VAL A 269 -0.14 20.20 24.43
N ALA A 270 0.90 20.20 25.26
CA ALA A 270 1.40 21.43 25.88
C ALA A 270 1.89 22.48 24.87
N ARG A 271 2.54 22.07 23.76
CA ARG A 271 2.96 23.00 22.69
C ARG A 271 1.79 23.52 21.87
N MET A 272 0.82 22.66 21.57
CA MET A 272 -0.39 23.05 20.85
C MET A 272 -1.23 24.08 21.64
N LEU A 273 -1.20 23.99 22.97
CA LEU A 273 -1.91 24.89 23.89
C LEU A 273 -1.11 26.12 24.34
N GLU A 274 0.03 26.40 23.71
CA GLU A 274 0.85 27.56 24.08
C GLU A 274 0.09 28.87 23.78
N PRO A 275 0.02 29.85 24.72
CA PRO A 275 -0.74 31.07 24.49
C PRO A 275 -0.24 31.90 23.30
N ARG A 276 1.07 31.88 23.02
CA ARG A 276 1.65 32.54 21.84
C ARG A 276 1.51 31.64 20.62
N ALA A 277 0.76 32.08 19.61
CA ALA A 277 0.58 31.33 18.36
C ALA A 277 1.91 30.93 17.72
N SER A 278 2.91 31.83 17.66
CA SER A 278 4.22 31.54 17.06
C SER A 278 5.04 30.45 17.74
N ALA A 279 4.67 30.02 18.95
CA ALA A 279 5.31 28.93 19.68
C ALA A 279 4.57 27.58 19.52
N ARG A 280 3.44 27.56 18.82
CA ARG A 280 2.71 26.34 18.43
C ARG A 280 3.30 25.77 17.13
N PRO A 281 3.07 24.48 16.82
CA PRO A 281 3.23 23.96 15.46
C PRO A 281 2.54 24.90 14.46
N ARG A 282 3.18 25.12 13.31
CA ARG A 282 2.73 26.10 12.31
C ARG A 282 1.32 25.82 11.83
N ASP A 283 1.01 24.55 11.60
CA ASP A 283 -0.27 24.07 11.10
C ASP A 283 -0.41 22.57 11.44
N ALA A 284 -1.57 21.98 11.13
CA ALA A 284 -1.83 20.56 11.40
C ALA A 284 -0.90 19.59 10.62
N THR A 285 -0.25 20.02 9.54
CA THR A 285 0.74 19.21 8.79
C THR A 285 1.98 18.89 9.64
N GLU A 286 2.36 19.79 10.55
CA GLU A 286 3.45 19.55 11.50
C GLU A 286 3.01 18.64 12.67
N VAL A 287 1.71 18.61 12.99
CA VAL A 287 1.15 17.81 14.10
C VAL A 287 0.99 16.33 13.71
N VAL A 288 0.62 16.05 12.45
CA VAL A 288 0.36 14.69 11.95
C VAL A 288 1.56 13.73 12.14
N PRO A 289 2.81 14.06 11.74
CA PRO A 289 3.97 13.19 11.93
C PRO A 289 4.26 12.88 13.40
N GLU A 290 4.03 13.85 14.29
CA GLU A 290 4.24 13.66 15.73
C GLU A 290 3.21 12.72 16.33
N LEU A 291 1.92 12.86 15.98
CA LEU A 291 0.86 11.95 16.41
C LEU A 291 1.10 10.52 15.88
N LEU A 292 1.58 10.38 14.64
CA LEU A 292 1.96 9.08 14.06
C LEU A 292 3.10 8.42 14.84
N ALA A 293 4.13 9.18 15.22
CA ALA A 293 5.25 8.65 16.01
C ALA A 293 4.79 8.19 17.41
N ILE A 294 3.90 8.96 18.04
CA ILE A 294 3.30 8.62 19.34
C ILE A 294 2.41 7.37 19.23
N GLU A 295 1.59 7.26 18.18
CA GLU A 295 0.75 6.09 17.92
C GLU A 295 1.60 4.82 17.80
N ALA A 296 2.70 4.89 17.03
CA ALA A 296 3.63 3.78 16.87
C ALA A 296 4.33 3.38 18.18
N GLU A 297 4.64 4.33 19.07
CA GLU A 297 5.19 4.06 20.42
C GLU A 297 4.17 3.37 21.32
N LEU A 298 2.91 3.83 21.31
CA LEU A 298 1.81 3.23 22.06
C LEU A 298 1.49 1.80 21.59
N MET A 299 1.53 1.54 20.27
CA MET A 299 1.31 0.21 19.71
C MET A 299 2.44 -0.77 20.06
N ARG A 300 3.70 -0.32 20.03
CA ARG A 300 4.87 -1.13 20.47
C ARG A 300 4.78 -1.49 21.95
N SER A 301 4.35 -0.55 22.79
CA SER A 301 4.22 -0.78 24.23
C SER A 301 3.09 -1.77 24.58
N ARG A 302 2.05 -1.86 23.74
CA ARG A 302 0.98 -2.89 23.85
C ARG A 302 1.42 -4.29 23.38
N ALA A 303 2.36 -4.37 22.45
CA ALA A 303 2.84 -5.63 21.87
C ALA A 303 3.94 -6.33 22.69
N ALA A 304 4.54 -5.65 23.68
CA ALA A 304 5.52 -6.25 24.57
C ALA A 304 4.84 -7.24 25.54
N PRO A 305 5.24 -8.54 25.58
CA PRO A 305 4.72 -9.45 26.57
C PRO A 305 5.16 -8.98 27.96
N SER A 306 4.20 -8.66 28.81
CA SER A 306 4.47 -8.49 30.24
C SER A 306 5.11 -9.78 30.77
N PRO A 307 6.21 -9.73 31.53
CA PRO A 307 6.79 -10.92 32.14
C PRO A 307 5.75 -11.55 33.09
N THR A 308 5.18 -12.66 32.65
CA THR A 308 4.18 -13.42 33.37
C THR A 308 4.81 -14.05 34.62
N ARG A 309 4.41 -13.59 35.81
CA ARG A 309 4.50 -14.42 37.02
C ARG A 309 3.39 -15.46 36.95
N VAL A 310 3.69 -16.61 36.34
CA VAL A 310 2.81 -17.78 36.34
C VAL A 310 2.68 -18.27 37.78
N ARG A 311 1.47 -18.13 38.35
CA ARG A 311 1.07 -18.80 39.58
C ARG A 311 0.09 -19.90 39.19
N THR A 312 0.56 -21.14 39.24
CA THR A 312 -0.21 -22.34 38.88
C THR A 312 -1.37 -22.55 39.84
N ARG A 313 -2.60 -22.66 39.32
CA ARG A 313 -3.67 -23.41 39.98
C ARG A 313 -4.41 -24.27 38.96
N ARG A 314 -4.27 -25.58 39.15
CA ARG A 314 -5.00 -26.64 38.47
C ARG A 314 -6.48 -26.57 38.83
N GLY A 315 -7.34 -26.65 37.83
CA GLY A 315 -8.73 -27.11 37.98
C GLY A 315 -9.78 -26.21 37.36
N SER A 316 -10.06 -26.41 36.06
CA SER A 316 -11.40 -26.21 35.45
C SER A 316 -11.33 -26.34 33.91
N LEU A 317 -10.91 -27.50 33.39
CA LEU A 317 -10.98 -27.80 31.95
C LEU A 317 -12.39 -28.25 31.49
N THR A 318 -13.29 -28.54 32.42
CA THR A 318 -14.63 -29.07 32.16
C THR A 318 -15.68 -27.99 31.85
N ALA A 319 -15.46 -26.73 32.26
CA ALA A 319 -16.39 -25.64 31.99
C ALA A 319 -16.29 -25.07 30.55
N LEU A 320 -15.08 -25.14 29.95
CA LEU A 320 -14.81 -24.57 28.62
C LEU A 320 -15.41 -25.40 27.48
N VAL A 321 -15.50 -26.72 27.66
CA VAL A 321 -16.05 -27.63 26.64
C VAL A 321 -17.59 -27.55 26.59
N ALA A 322 -18.26 -27.34 27.74
CA ALA A 322 -19.71 -27.21 27.79
C ALA A 322 -20.21 -25.90 27.14
N GLY A 323 -19.46 -24.80 27.27
CA GLY A 323 -19.80 -23.52 26.64
C GLY A 323 -19.67 -23.53 25.11
N ALA A 324 -18.67 -24.24 24.58
CA ALA A 324 -18.46 -24.33 23.14
C ALA A 324 -19.57 -25.12 22.43
N VAL A 325 -20.08 -26.19 23.04
CA VAL A 325 -21.16 -27.00 22.47
C VAL A 325 -22.49 -26.25 22.48
N ALA A 326 -22.77 -25.47 23.53
CA ALA A 326 -23.97 -24.62 23.60
C ALA A 326 -23.93 -23.47 22.57
N GLY A 327 -22.76 -22.88 22.32
CA GLY A 327 -22.59 -21.82 21.32
C GLY A 327 -22.83 -22.30 19.88
N VAL A 328 -22.34 -23.49 19.53
CA VAL A 328 -22.53 -24.07 18.19
C VAL A 328 -24.00 -24.44 17.93
N ALA A 329 -24.69 -24.98 18.93
CA ALA A 329 -26.12 -25.29 18.82
C ALA A 329 -26.99 -24.03 18.65
N LEU A 330 -26.64 -22.93 19.32
CA LEU A 330 -27.35 -21.65 19.21
C LEU A 330 -27.17 -21.01 17.83
N VAL A 331 -25.97 -21.05 17.26
CA VAL A 331 -25.69 -20.52 15.91
C VAL A 331 -26.41 -21.35 14.83
N ALA A 332 -26.41 -22.68 14.97
CA ALA A 332 -27.14 -23.56 14.05
C ALA A 332 -28.66 -23.34 14.10
N TRP A 333 -29.21 -23.01 15.28
CA TRP A 333 -30.62 -22.70 15.46
C TRP A 333 -31.02 -21.33 14.87
N ILE A 334 -30.15 -20.32 14.99
CA ILE A 334 -30.35 -18.99 14.40
C ILE A 334 -30.30 -19.03 12.87
N LEU A 335 -29.36 -19.79 12.30
CA LEU A 335 -29.19 -19.91 10.85
C LEU A 335 -30.29 -20.75 10.18
N GLY A 336 -30.97 -21.63 10.92
CA GLY A 336 -32.06 -22.46 10.41
C GLY A 336 -33.42 -21.77 10.28
N ARG A 337 -33.56 -20.50 10.69
CA ARG A 337 -34.85 -19.79 10.73
C ARG A 337 -34.92 -18.43 10.01
N ALA A 338 -33.84 -17.95 9.38
CA ALA A 338 -33.90 -16.69 8.65
C ALA A 338 -34.52 -16.88 7.24
N PRO A 339 -35.56 -16.13 6.86
CA PRO A 339 -36.10 -16.15 5.50
C PRO A 339 -35.10 -15.55 4.52
N SER A 340 -35.14 -15.97 3.25
CA SER A 340 -34.26 -15.50 2.17
C SER A 340 -34.56 -14.05 1.78
N TRP A 341 -33.62 -13.13 2.02
CA TRP A 341 -33.60 -11.77 1.47
C TRP A 341 -32.27 -11.55 0.73
N ARG A 342 -32.38 -11.28 -0.57
CA ARG A 342 -31.31 -10.70 -1.40
C ARG A 342 -31.15 -9.25 -0.98
N VAL A 343 -29.93 -8.79 -0.73
CA VAL A 343 -29.64 -7.35 -0.57
C VAL A 343 -28.50 -6.92 -1.47
N SER A 344 -28.83 -5.88 -2.24
CA SER A 344 -28.02 -5.07 -3.11
C SER A 344 -26.89 -4.37 -2.36
N SER A 345 -25.68 -4.50 -2.87
CA SER A 345 -24.45 -3.86 -2.39
C SER A 345 -24.19 -2.56 -3.16
N LEU A 346 -24.43 -1.39 -2.53
CA LEU A 346 -23.95 -0.07 -2.98
C LEU A 346 -23.89 0.90 -1.78
N ALA A 347 -22.69 1.24 -1.32
CA ALA A 347 -22.30 2.47 -0.58
C ALA A 347 -20.79 2.41 -0.29
N LEU A 348 -19.96 3.15 -1.05
CA LEU A 348 -19.39 4.46 -0.70
C LEU A 348 -18.08 4.36 0.08
N TRP A 349 -16.95 4.28 -0.63
CA TRP A 349 -15.62 4.67 -0.13
C TRP A 349 -15.01 5.69 -1.10
N SER A 350 -14.50 6.77 -0.54
CA SER A 350 -14.03 7.96 -1.24
C SER A 350 -12.51 7.92 -1.39
N VAL A 351 -12.02 7.83 -2.62
CA VAL A 351 -10.62 8.09 -3.00
C VAL A 351 -10.32 9.58 -2.80
N PRO A 352 -9.18 9.97 -2.19
CA PRO A 352 -8.77 11.37 -2.12
C PRO A 352 -8.38 11.85 -3.53
N GLY A 353 -9.28 12.58 -4.20
CA GLY A 353 -8.96 13.22 -5.48
C GLY A 353 -10.09 13.44 -6.49
N ALA A 354 -11.30 13.85 -6.06
CA ALA A 354 -12.24 14.72 -6.81
C ALA A 354 -13.61 14.73 -6.09
N PRO A 355 -14.20 15.92 -5.82
CA PRO A 355 -14.86 16.68 -6.88
C PRO A 355 -14.51 18.18 -6.85
N GLY A 356 -13.65 18.62 -7.78
CA GLY A 356 -13.39 20.05 -8.02
C GLY A 356 -13.47 20.48 -9.49
N ALA A 357 -13.70 19.56 -10.44
CA ALA A 357 -13.64 19.84 -11.87
C ALA A 357 -15.03 19.93 -12.55
N LEU A 358 -16.01 20.50 -11.85
CA LEU A 358 -17.34 20.81 -12.41
C LEU A 358 -17.74 22.24 -12.02
N ARG A 359 -16.93 23.22 -12.45
CA ARG A 359 -17.32 24.56 -12.95
C ARG A 359 -16.15 25.54 -12.90
N ALA A 360 -15.51 25.71 -14.05
CA ALA A 360 -14.93 26.98 -14.50
C ALA A 360 -14.83 26.88 -16.02
N ALA A 361 -15.91 27.28 -16.69
CA ALA A 361 -15.93 27.51 -18.14
C ALA A 361 -16.45 28.94 -18.34
N ASP A 362 -15.62 29.91 -17.98
CA ASP A 362 -15.58 31.20 -18.66
C ASP A 362 -14.22 31.19 -19.37
N ASP A 363 -14.28 30.89 -20.68
CA ASP A 363 -13.25 31.04 -21.73
C ASP A 363 -13.21 29.81 -22.64
N GLY A 364 -14.08 29.81 -23.66
CA GLY A 364 -13.76 29.43 -25.04
C GLY A 364 -13.20 28.05 -25.45
N GLU A 365 -12.91 27.11 -24.56
CA GLU A 365 -12.43 25.76 -24.92
C GLU A 365 -13.29 24.66 -24.28
N ALA A 366 -13.78 23.74 -25.12
CA ALA A 366 -14.68 22.65 -24.74
C ALA A 366 -14.03 21.68 -23.73
N ALA A 367 -14.24 21.91 -22.44
CA ALA A 367 -13.92 20.95 -21.39
C ALA A 367 -14.84 19.73 -21.52
N ALA A 368 -14.25 18.57 -21.84
CA ALA A 368 -14.97 17.31 -21.95
C ALA A 368 -15.62 16.93 -20.60
N SER A 369 -16.94 16.77 -20.59
CA SER A 369 -17.68 16.24 -19.45
C SER A 369 -17.25 14.81 -19.16
N VAL A 370 -16.51 14.58 -18.07
CA VAL A 370 -16.18 13.22 -17.60
C VAL A 370 -17.46 12.55 -17.12
N SER A 371 -17.74 11.35 -17.61
CA SER A 371 -18.89 10.55 -17.13
C SER A 371 -18.68 10.16 -15.67
N VAL A 372 -19.58 10.58 -14.79
CA VAL A 372 -19.54 10.23 -13.34
C VAL A 372 -19.60 8.71 -13.15
N GLU A 373 -20.35 8.02 -14.01
CA GLU A 373 -20.44 6.55 -14.00
C GLU A 373 -19.11 5.91 -14.42
N ALA A 374 -18.47 6.43 -15.47
CA ALA A 374 -17.14 5.97 -15.89
C ALA A 374 -16.10 6.16 -14.79
N TYR A 375 -16.14 7.30 -14.10
CA TYR A 375 -15.23 7.59 -12.99
C TYR A 375 -15.48 6.67 -11.78
N GLY A 376 -16.73 6.31 -11.49
CA GLY A 376 -17.06 5.33 -10.45
C GLY A 376 -16.46 3.95 -10.71
N HIS A 377 -16.51 3.48 -11.95
CA HIS A 377 -15.84 2.24 -12.38
C HIS A 377 -14.31 2.35 -12.26
N PHE A 378 -13.72 3.47 -12.66
CA PHE A 378 -12.28 3.72 -12.51
C PHE A 378 -11.83 3.60 -11.05
N VAL A 379 -12.53 4.27 -10.13
CA VAL A 379 -12.24 4.23 -8.69
C VAL A 379 -12.32 2.81 -8.14
N ARG A 380 -13.39 2.08 -8.46
CA ARG A 380 -13.56 0.69 -8.02
C ARG A 380 -12.44 -0.20 -8.54
N GLY A 381 -11.99 0.01 -9.78
CA GLY A 381 -10.85 -0.69 -10.35
C GLY A 381 -9.55 -0.43 -9.59
N VAL A 382 -9.29 0.83 -9.19
CA VAL A 382 -8.13 1.19 -8.37
C VAL A 382 -8.21 0.54 -6.98
N GLU A 383 -9.37 0.53 -6.33
CA GLU A 383 -9.56 -0.12 -5.02
C GLU A 383 -9.30 -1.63 -5.07
N LEU A 384 -9.87 -2.31 -6.06
CA LEU A 384 -9.65 -3.74 -6.27
C LEU A 384 -8.16 -4.04 -6.47
N ARG A 385 -7.46 -3.21 -7.23
CA ARG A 385 -6.02 -3.36 -7.43
C ARG A 385 -5.23 -3.12 -6.16
N LEU A 386 -5.42 -1.96 -5.50
CA LEU A 386 -4.53 -1.51 -4.42
C LEU A 386 -4.79 -2.19 -3.08
N HIS A 387 -6.05 -2.55 -2.76
CA HIS A 387 -6.44 -3.10 -1.46
C HIS A 387 -6.81 -4.57 -1.50
N ALA A 388 -7.51 -5.00 -2.55
CA ALA A 388 -7.90 -6.41 -2.69
C ALA A 388 -6.87 -7.24 -3.44
N CYS A 389 -5.88 -6.59 -4.08
CA CYS A 389 -4.91 -7.25 -4.97
C CYS A 389 -5.59 -8.05 -6.11
N ASP A 390 -6.83 -7.71 -6.47
CA ASP A 390 -7.63 -8.35 -7.52
C ASP A 390 -7.42 -7.64 -8.86
N LEU A 391 -6.38 -8.08 -9.58
CA LEU A 391 -6.05 -7.53 -10.89
C LEU A 391 -7.11 -7.84 -11.96
N HIS A 392 -7.82 -8.97 -11.84
CA HIS A 392 -8.81 -9.36 -12.84
C HIS A 392 -10.09 -8.53 -12.70
N GLY A 393 -10.59 -8.37 -11.47
CA GLY A 393 -11.68 -7.47 -11.17
C GLY A 393 -11.33 -6.02 -11.55
N ALA A 394 -10.10 -5.58 -11.24
CA ALA A 394 -9.63 -4.26 -11.63
C ALA A 394 -9.61 -4.07 -13.16
N GLU A 395 -9.16 -5.05 -13.94
CA GLU A 395 -9.17 -5.00 -15.40
C GLU A 395 -10.59 -4.80 -15.95
N GLN A 396 -11.55 -5.58 -15.45
CA GLN A 396 -12.95 -5.49 -15.88
C GLN A 396 -13.56 -4.12 -15.60
N GLU A 397 -13.31 -3.58 -14.41
CA GLU A 397 -13.79 -2.25 -14.03
C GLU A 397 -13.15 -1.15 -14.88
N GLN A 398 -11.84 -1.22 -15.18
CA GLN A 398 -11.21 -0.24 -16.05
C GLN A 398 -11.69 -0.32 -17.51
N ARG A 399 -11.97 -1.52 -18.02
CA ARG A 399 -12.58 -1.66 -19.35
C ARG A 399 -13.97 -1.04 -19.40
N ARG A 400 -14.79 -1.18 -18.35
CA ARG A 400 -16.10 -0.52 -18.24
C ARG A 400 -15.97 1.00 -18.19
N ALA A 401 -15.02 1.51 -17.41
CA ALA A 401 -14.74 2.94 -17.34
C ALA A 401 -14.38 3.53 -18.72
N ILE A 402 -13.49 2.87 -19.47
CA ILE A 402 -13.06 3.30 -20.81
C ILE A 402 -14.19 3.15 -21.84
N ALA A 403 -15.04 2.12 -21.71
CA ALA A 403 -16.19 1.95 -22.61
C ALA A 403 -17.23 3.08 -22.45
N LEU A 404 -17.43 3.55 -21.21
CA LEU A 404 -18.34 4.65 -20.88
C LEU A 404 -17.74 6.02 -21.22
N ASP A 405 -16.42 6.20 -20.99
CA ASP A 405 -15.69 7.41 -21.36
C ASP A 405 -14.31 7.06 -21.96
N PRO A 406 -14.22 6.95 -23.29
CA PRO A 406 -12.95 6.69 -23.97
C PRO A 406 -11.90 7.79 -23.76
N GLY A 407 -12.29 8.97 -23.30
CA GLY A 407 -11.43 10.11 -22.99
C GLY A 407 -10.87 10.09 -21.55
N LEU A 408 -11.28 9.14 -20.71
CA LEU A 408 -10.78 9.00 -19.34
C LEU A 408 -9.36 8.42 -19.32
N ALA A 409 -8.38 9.31 -19.50
CA ALA A 409 -6.97 8.95 -19.62
C ALA A 409 -6.41 8.17 -18.41
N ALA A 410 -6.91 8.44 -17.20
CA ALA A 410 -6.47 7.77 -15.98
C ALA A 410 -6.84 6.27 -16.00
N ALA A 411 -8.05 5.94 -16.48
CA ALA A 411 -8.48 4.55 -16.63
C ALA A 411 -7.66 3.79 -17.67
N ARG A 412 -7.23 4.47 -18.74
CA ARG A 412 -6.32 3.88 -19.75
C ARG A 412 -4.94 3.59 -19.18
N MET A 413 -4.37 4.54 -18.42
CA MET A 413 -3.08 4.33 -17.76
C MET A 413 -3.13 3.17 -16.75
N GLU A 414 -4.20 3.10 -15.96
CA GLU A 414 -4.45 1.99 -15.04
C GLU A 414 -4.62 0.66 -15.77
N LEU A 415 -5.40 0.62 -16.85
CA LEU A 415 -5.57 -0.59 -17.65
C LEU A 415 -4.24 -1.05 -18.27
N GLY A 416 -3.45 -0.13 -18.85
CA GLY A 416 -2.11 -0.45 -19.36
C GLY A 416 -1.22 -1.08 -18.29
N THR A 417 -1.21 -0.49 -17.09
CA THR A 417 -0.48 -1.01 -15.93
C THR A 417 -0.96 -2.41 -15.53
N ILE A 418 -2.27 -2.63 -15.46
CA ILE A 418 -2.85 -3.94 -15.12
C ILE A 418 -2.46 -4.98 -16.18
N LEU A 419 -2.61 -4.65 -17.48
CA LEU A 419 -2.32 -5.56 -18.58
C LEU A 419 -0.84 -5.96 -18.60
N ALA A 420 0.08 -5.01 -18.42
CA ALA A 420 1.51 -5.30 -18.30
C ALA A 420 1.79 -6.27 -17.13
N ASN A 421 1.15 -6.06 -15.98
CA ASN A 421 1.33 -6.90 -14.79
C ASN A 421 0.64 -8.28 -14.89
N VAL A 422 -0.54 -8.38 -15.49
CA VAL A 422 -1.30 -9.65 -15.63
C VAL A 422 -0.71 -10.53 -16.71
N ARG A 423 -0.25 -9.95 -17.82
CA ARG A 423 0.26 -10.70 -18.98
C ARG A 423 1.77 -10.94 -18.91
N GLY A 424 2.49 -10.22 -18.05
CA GLY A 424 3.88 -10.54 -17.69
C GLY A 424 4.87 -10.24 -18.80
N ASN A 425 4.50 -9.32 -19.69
CA ASN A 425 5.35 -8.83 -20.75
C ASN A 425 5.28 -7.30 -20.71
N ASP A 426 6.42 -6.66 -20.47
CA ASP A 426 6.57 -5.20 -20.58
C ASP A 426 6.26 -4.71 -22.01
N PHE A 427 6.17 -5.63 -22.97
CA PHE A 427 5.87 -5.39 -24.39
C PHE A 427 4.47 -5.87 -24.84
N ASP A 428 3.49 -6.01 -23.93
CA ASP A 428 2.12 -6.33 -24.36
C ASP A 428 1.57 -5.23 -25.30
N PRO A 429 1.21 -5.56 -26.56
CA PRO A 429 0.80 -4.54 -27.52
C PRO A 429 -0.48 -3.80 -27.13
N GLU A 430 -1.37 -4.44 -26.36
CA GLU A 430 -2.58 -3.80 -25.88
C GLU A 430 -2.26 -2.84 -24.73
N ALA A 431 -1.39 -3.23 -23.80
CA ALA A 431 -0.89 -2.35 -22.74
C ALA A 431 -0.23 -1.10 -23.34
N ASP A 432 0.68 -1.28 -24.31
CA ASP A 432 1.34 -0.18 -25.00
C ASP A 432 0.35 0.72 -25.77
N ALA A 433 -0.67 0.14 -26.40
CA ALA A 433 -1.74 0.92 -27.01
C ALA A 433 -2.52 1.76 -25.97
N GLN A 434 -2.78 1.22 -24.78
CA GLN A 434 -3.43 1.98 -23.71
C GLN A 434 -2.53 3.11 -23.17
N PHE A 435 -1.24 2.86 -22.97
CA PHE A 435 -0.29 3.89 -22.57
C PHE A 435 -0.20 5.02 -23.60
N ARG A 436 -0.04 4.69 -24.89
CA ARG A 436 -0.03 5.69 -25.98
C ARG A 436 -1.33 6.50 -26.05
N ALA A 437 -2.48 5.86 -25.86
CA ALA A 437 -3.76 6.55 -25.80
C ALA A 437 -3.86 7.48 -24.57
N ALA A 438 -3.36 7.05 -23.39
CA ALA A 438 -3.30 7.90 -22.21
C ALA A 438 -2.38 9.11 -22.41
N TYR A 439 -1.21 8.92 -23.04
CA TYR A 439 -0.27 10.00 -23.35
C TYR A 439 -0.87 11.05 -24.28
N ALA A 440 -1.61 10.63 -25.30
CA ALA A 440 -2.30 11.54 -26.22
C ALA A 440 -3.39 12.38 -25.53
N LEU A 441 -3.86 11.95 -24.35
CA LEU A 441 -4.88 12.63 -23.56
C LEU A 441 -4.30 13.36 -22.34
N ALA A 442 -2.98 13.36 -22.13
CA ALA A 442 -2.34 13.87 -20.92
C ALA A 442 -2.65 15.36 -20.66
N ASP A 443 -2.78 16.18 -21.70
CA ASP A 443 -3.08 17.61 -21.56
C ASP A 443 -4.51 17.87 -21.04
N ARG A 444 -5.40 16.88 -21.13
CA ARG A 444 -6.77 16.93 -20.58
C ARG A 444 -6.84 16.48 -19.12
N MET A 445 -5.73 16.00 -18.55
CA MET A 445 -5.68 15.55 -17.16
C MET A 445 -5.35 16.72 -16.22
N PRO A 446 -5.78 16.66 -14.95
CA PRO A 446 -5.31 17.58 -13.94
C PRO A 446 -3.78 17.47 -13.80
N GLU A 447 -3.17 18.53 -13.27
CA GLU A 447 -1.71 18.71 -13.28
C GLU A 447 -0.95 17.56 -12.60
N LYS A 448 -1.47 17.04 -11.49
CA LYS A 448 -0.88 15.91 -10.75
C LYS A 448 -0.83 14.64 -11.61
N GLU A 449 -1.97 14.25 -12.18
CA GLU A 449 -2.12 13.07 -13.01
C GLU A 449 -1.30 13.21 -14.31
N ARG A 450 -1.27 14.41 -14.89
CA ARG A 450 -0.41 14.73 -16.05
C ARG A 450 1.07 14.56 -15.72
N ALA A 451 1.50 14.99 -14.55
CA ALA A 451 2.89 14.82 -14.10
C ALA A 451 3.24 13.33 -13.94
N ILE A 452 2.34 12.52 -13.37
CA ILE A 452 2.49 11.06 -13.22
C ILE A 452 2.60 10.38 -14.59
N VAL A 453 1.73 10.73 -15.54
CA VAL A 453 1.74 10.19 -16.90
C VAL A 453 3.05 10.52 -17.63
N ARG A 454 3.53 11.77 -17.51
CA ARG A 454 4.84 12.17 -18.10
C ARG A 454 5.98 11.36 -17.50
N LEU A 455 5.96 11.20 -16.18
CA LEU A 455 6.94 10.46 -15.42
C LEU A 455 6.98 8.98 -15.85
N ASP A 456 5.83 8.33 -16.01
CA ASP A 456 5.71 6.96 -16.52
C ASP A 456 6.27 6.82 -17.96
N ARG A 457 6.02 7.83 -18.81
CA ARG A 457 6.58 7.88 -20.16
C ARG A 457 8.11 7.88 -20.16
N TYR A 458 8.77 8.65 -19.27
CA TYR A 458 10.23 8.64 -19.16
C TYR A 458 10.78 7.29 -18.70
N VAL A 459 10.04 6.57 -17.84
CA VAL A 459 10.41 5.22 -17.40
C VAL A 459 10.30 4.23 -18.57
N THR A 460 9.22 4.30 -19.34
CA THR A 460 8.91 3.35 -20.42
C THR A 460 9.74 3.62 -21.69
N GLU A 461 9.84 4.87 -22.15
CA GLU A 461 10.64 5.26 -23.32
C GLU A 461 12.15 5.13 -23.07
N GLY A 462 12.59 5.36 -21.82
CA GLY A 462 13.99 5.15 -21.42
C GLY A 462 14.44 3.68 -21.51
N GLN A 463 13.51 2.72 -21.50
CA GLN A 463 13.80 1.29 -21.71
C GLN A 463 14.00 0.93 -23.19
N MET A 464 13.43 1.70 -24.12
CA MET A 464 13.41 1.36 -25.55
C MET A 464 14.65 1.84 -26.34
N GLY A 465 15.66 2.39 -25.67
CA GLY A 465 16.96 2.71 -26.29
C GLY A 465 16.92 3.79 -27.40
N ALA A 466 15.80 4.51 -27.55
CA ALA A 466 15.61 5.45 -28.66
C ALA A 466 16.31 6.81 -28.47
N ALA A 467 16.82 7.12 -27.27
CA ALA A 467 17.51 8.39 -26.98
C ALA A 467 18.50 8.25 -25.81
N ALA A 468 19.44 9.21 -25.71
CA ALA A 468 20.54 9.23 -24.75
C ALA A 468 20.10 8.84 -23.32
N PRO A 469 20.52 7.67 -22.78
CA PRO A 469 20.00 7.13 -21.52
C PRO A 469 20.18 8.04 -20.28
N GLY A 470 21.19 8.91 -20.30
CA GLY A 470 21.50 9.82 -19.19
C GLY A 470 20.48 10.96 -18.99
N THR A 471 19.86 11.48 -20.05
CA THR A 471 18.92 12.61 -19.96
C THR A 471 17.54 12.20 -19.46
N TYR A 472 17.06 11.02 -19.84
CA TYR A 472 15.75 10.49 -19.38
C TYR A 472 15.75 10.23 -17.88
N ARG A 473 16.84 9.66 -17.34
CA ARG A 473 17.00 9.42 -15.91
C ARG A 473 16.96 10.70 -15.10
N ALA A 474 17.75 11.70 -15.49
CA ALA A 474 17.83 12.96 -14.77
C ALA A 474 16.47 13.67 -14.72
N GLU A 475 15.76 13.66 -15.85
CA GLU A 475 14.44 14.29 -15.95
C GLU A 475 13.36 13.53 -15.17
N ALA A 476 13.36 12.19 -15.22
CA ALA A 476 12.44 11.37 -14.42
C ALA A 476 12.61 11.61 -12.91
N LEU A 477 13.86 11.66 -12.43
CA LEU A 477 14.16 11.93 -11.02
C LEU A 477 13.79 13.38 -10.63
N ARG A 478 14.00 14.35 -11.51
CA ARG A 478 13.60 15.75 -11.30
C ARG A 478 12.08 15.87 -11.15
N LEU A 479 11.31 15.23 -12.04
CA LEU A 479 9.85 15.21 -12.01
C LEU A 479 9.31 14.46 -10.77
N ALA A 480 9.94 13.35 -10.37
CA ALA A 480 9.58 12.64 -9.14
C ALA A 480 9.72 13.54 -7.91
N GLU A 481 10.83 14.27 -7.78
CA GLU A 481 11.05 15.16 -6.64
C GLU A 481 10.11 16.37 -6.66
N GLU A 482 9.76 16.89 -7.83
CA GLU A 482 8.73 17.91 -7.98
C GLU A 482 7.36 17.41 -7.52
N LEU A 483 6.99 16.18 -7.91
CA LEU A 483 5.74 15.54 -7.52
C LEU A 483 5.65 15.36 -5.99
N VAL A 484 6.73 14.89 -5.35
CA VAL A 484 6.81 14.73 -3.88
C VAL A 484 6.68 16.06 -3.15
N ARG A 485 7.33 17.12 -3.64
CA ARG A 485 7.27 18.45 -3.01
C ARG A 485 5.89 19.08 -3.11
N ARG A 486 5.22 18.91 -4.25
CA ARG A 486 3.91 19.52 -4.51
C ARG A 486 2.77 18.74 -3.84
N TYR A 487 2.92 17.42 -3.71
CA TYR A 487 1.90 16.54 -3.15
C TYR A 487 2.46 15.62 -2.05
N PRO A 488 2.98 16.18 -0.93
CA PRO A 488 3.72 15.42 0.09
C PRO A 488 2.86 14.48 0.93
N LEU A 489 1.52 14.65 0.92
CA LEU A 489 0.54 13.84 1.63
C LEU A 489 -0.38 13.04 0.69
N ASP A 490 -0.03 12.96 -0.59
CA ASP A 490 -0.79 12.17 -1.56
C ASP A 490 -0.10 10.81 -1.74
N GLY A 491 -0.72 9.74 -1.24
CA GLY A 491 -0.15 8.39 -1.27
C GLY A 491 0.16 7.90 -2.69
N PHE A 492 -0.63 8.31 -3.67
CA PHE A 492 -0.46 7.91 -5.07
C PHE A 492 0.74 8.64 -5.71
N ALA A 493 0.89 9.95 -5.45
CA ALA A 493 2.05 10.72 -5.86
C ALA A 493 3.35 10.17 -5.25
N LEU A 494 3.35 9.87 -3.95
CA LEU A 494 4.49 9.27 -3.25
C LEU A 494 4.83 7.89 -3.82
N PHE A 495 3.84 7.04 -4.09
CA PHE A 495 4.03 5.73 -4.69
C PHE A 495 4.71 5.80 -6.07
N TYR A 496 4.25 6.68 -6.96
CA TYR A 496 4.84 6.82 -8.30
C TYR A 496 6.26 7.38 -8.25
N ALA A 497 6.52 8.37 -7.39
CA ALA A 497 7.87 8.86 -7.16
C ALA A 497 8.78 7.73 -6.62
N ALA A 498 8.31 6.97 -5.64
CA ALA A 498 9.03 5.82 -5.10
C ALA A 498 9.36 4.78 -6.19
N TYR A 499 8.41 4.49 -7.09
CA TYR A 499 8.62 3.58 -8.22
C TYR A 499 9.76 4.06 -9.13
N VAL A 500 9.81 5.35 -9.47
CA VAL A 500 10.88 5.93 -10.28
C VAL A 500 12.23 5.86 -9.58
N TYR A 501 12.29 6.23 -8.30
CA TYR A 501 13.52 6.10 -7.52
C TYR A 501 14.00 4.64 -7.45
N GLY A 502 13.09 3.68 -7.28
CA GLY A 502 13.40 2.25 -7.30
C GLY A 502 14.00 1.81 -8.63
N ARG A 503 13.45 2.30 -9.75
CA ARG A 503 13.93 2.00 -11.11
C ARG A 503 15.29 2.60 -11.43
N PHE A 504 15.55 3.84 -11.02
CA PHE A 504 16.78 4.58 -11.37
C PHE A 504 17.85 4.57 -10.27
N GLY A 505 17.81 3.59 -9.37
CA GLY A 505 18.88 3.30 -8.40
C GLY A 505 18.85 4.14 -7.12
N GLY A 506 17.81 4.93 -6.87
CA GLY A 506 17.58 5.66 -5.63
C GLY A 506 16.90 4.82 -4.55
N ARG A 507 17.50 3.68 -4.18
CA ARG A 507 16.87 2.65 -3.32
C ARG A 507 16.36 3.21 -1.98
N GLU A 508 17.19 3.97 -1.25
CA GLU A 508 16.79 4.51 0.06
C GLU A 508 15.62 5.50 -0.05
N ARG A 509 15.65 6.35 -1.09
CA ARG A 509 14.57 7.30 -1.35
C ARG A 509 13.28 6.58 -1.74
N ALA A 510 13.38 5.47 -2.48
CA ALA A 510 12.22 4.63 -2.79
C ALA A 510 11.61 4.03 -1.52
N VAL A 511 12.43 3.48 -0.63
CA VAL A 511 11.99 2.93 0.67
C VAL A 511 11.27 4.00 1.51
N GLU A 512 11.87 5.17 1.67
CA GLU A 512 11.27 6.29 2.41
C GLU A 512 9.89 6.67 1.85
N LEU A 513 9.78 6.82 0.52
CA LEU A 513 8.54 7.26 -0.13
C LEU A 513 7.46 6.18 -0.10
N TYR A 514 7.81 4.90 -0.27
CA TYR A 514 6.86 3.80 -0.11
C TYR A 514 6.37 3.67 1.33
N ASP A 515 7.25 3.83 2.33
CA ASP A 515 6.87 3.81 3.75
C ASP A 515 5.90 4.95 4.07
N ARG A 516 6.20 6.18 3.61
CA ARG A 516 5.29 7.32 3.75
C ARG A 516 3.94 7.09 3.08
N ALA A 517 3.91 6.51 1.88
CA ALA A 517 2.67 6.17 1.19
C ALA A 517 1.84 5.16 1.99
N LEU A 518 2.49 4.12 2.54
CA LEU A 518 1.84 3.11 3.36
C LEU A 518 1.38 3.63 4.73
N VAL A 519 2.06 4.64 5.29
CA VAL A 519 1.62 5.31 6.52
C VAL A 519 0.33 6.12 6.29
N LEU A 520 0.16 6.72 5.11
CA LEU A 520 -1.06 7.42 4.75
C LEU A 520 -2.23 6.46 4.58
N ASP A 521 -1.96 5.30 3.97
CA ASP A 521 -2.95 4.25 3.75
C ASP A 521 -2.36 2.84 4.01
N PRO A 522 -2.45 2.35 5.27
CA PRO A 522 -1.88 1.07 5.68
C PRO A 522 -2.51 -0.16 5.01
N GLY A 523 -3.68 -0.02 4.37
CA GLY A 523 -4.42 -1.13 3.77
C GLY A 523 -3.93 -1.51 2.37
N GLN A 524 -3.04 -0.73 1.75
CA GLN A 524 -2.63 -0.94 0.36
C GLN A 524 -1.65 -2.11 0.21
N CYS A 525 -2.18 -3.28 -0.12
CA CYS A 525 -1.40 -4.51 -0.33
C CYS A 525 -0.32 -4.34 -1.41
N TRP A 526 -0.62 -3.60 -2.48
CA TRP A 526 0.33 -3.35 -3.56
C TRP A 526 1.52 -2.47 -3.14
N VAL A 527 1.28 -1.43 -2.34
CA VAL A 527 2.35 -0.55 -1.84
C VAL A 527 3.21 -1.30 -0.83
N ALA A 528 2.58 -2.07 0.07
CA ALA A 528 3.29 -2.93 1.00
C ALA A 528 4.21 -3.92 0.27
N GLY A 529 3.71 -4.58 -0.78
CA GLY A 529 4.52 -5.49 -1.62
C GLY A 529 5.73 -4.80 -2.26
N ARG A 530 5.55 -3.58 -2.79
CA ARG A 530 6.66 -2.79 -3.38
C ARG A 530 7.68 -2.34 -2.35
N LEU A 531 7.25 -1.91 -1.16
CA LEU A 531 8.12 -1.56 -0.05
C LEU A 531 8.96 -2.77 0.41
N ILE A 532 8.31 -3.93 0.58
CA ILE A 532 8.97 -5.19 0.91
C ILE A 532 10.04 -5.50 -0.13
N GLY A 533 9.71 -5.41 -1.42
CA GLY A 533 10.67 -5.58 -2.52
C GLY A 533 11.85 -4.62 -2.42
N ALA A 534 11.59 -3.32 -2.25
CA ALA A 534 12.63 -2.29 -2.15
C ALA A 534 13.57 -2.49 -0.94
N LEU A 535 13.02 -2.85 0.22
CA LEU A 535 13.81 -3.17 1.42
C LEU A 535 14.70 -4.40 1.20
N ARG A 536 14.21 -5.41 0.49
CA ARG A 536 14.98 -6.62 0.16
C ARG A 536 16.11 -6.33 -0.82
N ASP A 537 15.84 -5.52 -1.84
CA ASP A 537 16.84 -5.06 -2.79
C ASP A 537 17.92 -4.20 -2.11
N ALA A 538 17.60 -3.57 -0.98
CA ALA A 538 18.54 -2.85 -0.12
C ALA A 538 19.21 -3.75 0.95
N GLY A 539 18.88 -5.04 1.02
CA GLY A 539 19.42 -5.98 2.02
C GLY A 539 18.83 -5.83 3.43
N ARG A 540 17.77 -5.04 3.62
CA ARG A 540 17.11 -4.73 4.91
C ARG A 540 16.01 -5.75 5.24
N TRP A 541 16.41 -7.02 5.41
CA TRP A 541 15.50 -8.17 5.54
C TRP A 541 14.59 -8.14 6.78
N ASP A 542 15.12 -7.71 7.92
CA ASP A 542 14.34 -7.65 9.16
C ASP A 542 13.21 -6.61 9.06
N GLU A 543 13.47 -5.49 8.40
CA GLU A 543 12.48 -4.45 8.15
C GLU A 543 11.44 -4.92 7.14
N ALA A 544 11.86 -5.60 6.07
CA ALA A 544 10.93 -6.21 5.12
C ALA A 544 9.99 -7.22 5.81
N MET A 545 10.52 -8.02 6.75
CA MET A 545 9.73 -8.95 7.58
C MET A 545 8.74 -8.21 8.48
N GLU A 546 9.12 -7.08 9.06
CA GLU A 546 8.23 -6.26 9.88
C GLU A 546 7.09 -5.65 9.05
N VAL A 547 7.40 -5.09 7.88
CA VAL A 547 6.39 -4.55 6.95
C VAL A 547 5.41 -5.64 6.52
N ALA A 548 5.91 -6.83 6.15
CA ALA A 548 5.05 -7.95 5.77
C ALA A 548 4.13 -8.41 6.91
N ARG A 549 4.65 -8.45 8.15
CA ARG A 549 3.85 -8.79 9.33
C ARG A 549 2.76 -7.74 9.58
N ARG A 550 3.10 -6.45 9.46
CA ARG A 550 2.14 -5.35 9.61
C ARG A 550 1.07 -5.41 8.52
N ALA A 551 1.45 -5.55 7.27
CA ALA A 551 0.52 -5.66 6.14
C ALA A 551 -0.47 -6.83 6.31
N ALA A 552 0.03 -8.01 6.69
CA ALA A 552 -0.80 -9.18 6.96
C ALA A 552 -1.73 -8.99 8.18
N SER A 553 -1.38 -8.14 9.14
CA SER A 553 -2.25 -7.82 10.29
C SER A 553 -3.32 -6.77 9.97
N VAL A 554 -2.98 -5.75 9.19
CA VAL A 554 -3.88 -4.64 8.84
C VAL A 554 -4.88 -5.07 7.76
N ASN A 555 -4.40 -5.77 6.74
CA ASN A 555 -5.20 -6.25 5.63
C ASN A 555 -4.88 -7.74 5.38
N PRO A 556 -5.57 -8.67 6.09
CA PRO A 556 -5.25 -10.10 6.11
C PRO A 556 -5.76 -10.85 4.86
N ILE A 557 -5.60 -10.26 3.67
CA ILE A 557 -5.85 -10.94 2.40
C ILE A 557 -4.79 -12.01 2.13
N ALA A 558 -5.13 -12.98 1.28
CA ALA A 558 -4.27 -14.11 0.97
C ALA A 558 -2.88 -13.68 0.46
N GLU A 559 -2.80 -12.60 -0.32
CA GLU A 559 -1.55 -12.06 -0.88
C GLU A 559 -0.59 -11.57 0.22
N ASN A 560 -1.08 -10.80 1.19
CA ASN A 560 -0.24 -10.29 2.28
C ASN A 560 0.23 -11.42 3.20
N VAL A 561 -0.67 -12.36 3.54
CA VAL A 561 -0.34 -13.51 4.38
C VAL A 561 0.64 -14.46 3.66
N GLY A 562 0.42 -14.69 2.36
CA GLY A 562 1.31 -15.50 1.52
C GLY A 562 2.71 -14.88 1.40
N THR A 563 2.79 -13.55 1.21
CA THR A 563 4.06 -12.82 1.18
C THR A 563 4.83 -12.96 2.50
N LEU A 564 4.13 -12.82 3.63
CA LEU A 564 4.73 -13.07 4.95
C LEU A 564 5.26 -14.51 5.07
N ALA A 565 4.47 -15.51 4.66
CA ALA A 565 4.87 -16.91 4.68
C ALA A 565 6.14 -17.16 3.85
N LEU A 566 6.25 -16.55 2.67
CA LEU A 566 7.41 -16.65 1.81
C LEU A 566 8.67 -16.09 2.48
N LEU A 567 8.58 -14.91 3.10
CA LEU A 567 9.70 -14.32 3.83
C LEU A 567 10.10 -15.18 5.03
N GLN A 568 9.13 -15.67 5.81
CA GLN A 568 9.38 -16.58 6.93
C GLN A 568 10.10 -17.85 6.47
N ALA A 569 9.69 -18.45 5.35
CA ALA A 569 10.32 -19.66 4.81
C ALA A 569 11.78 -19.41 4.41
N ARG A 570 12.07 -18.23 3.85
CA ARG A 570 13.43 -17.82 3.44
C ARG A 570 14.37 -17.52 4.59
N GLU A 571 13.83 -17.11 5.73
CA GLU A 571 14.55 -16.99 7.00
C GLU A 571 14.51 -18.28 7.83
N HIS A 572 14.06 -19.40 7.23
CA HIS A 572 13.95 -20.70 7.88
C HIS A 572 13.14 -20.68 9.20
N ARG A 573 12.14 -19.78 9.29
CA ARG A 573 11.25 -19.71 10.45
C ARG A 573 10.27 -20.88 10.44
N THR A 574 10.06 -21.48 11.60
CA THR A 574 9.19 -22.66 11.78
C THR A 574 7.72 -22.37 11.48
N GLU A 575 7.29 -21.14 11.72
CA GLU A 575 5.93 -20.62 11.51
C GLU A 575 5.52 -20.48 10.02
N ALA A 576 6.49 -20.48 9.09
CA ALA A 576 6.24 -20.27 7.66
C ALA A 576 5.18 -21.21 7.06
N VAL A 577 5.17 -22.47 7.50
CA VAL A 577 4.26 -23.51 7.00
C VAL A 577 2.81 -23.21 7.37
N GLU A 578 2.56 -22.83 8.63
CA GLU A 578 1.20 -22.53 9.06
C GLU A 578 0.70 -21.21 8.46
N THR A 579 1.57 -20.20 8.34
CA THR A 579 1.23 -18.95 7.64
C THR A 579 0.87 -19.20 6.18
N ALA A 580 1.61 -20.06 5.47
CA ALA A 580 1.28 -20.44 4.09
C ALA A 580 -0.07 -21.14 4.00
N ARG A 581 -0.37 -22.07 4.91
CA ARG A 581 -1.68 -22.74 4.99
C ARG A 581 -2.80 -21.76 5.32
N GLN A 582 -2.54 -20.76 6.17
CA GLN A 582 -3.50 -19.71 6.47
C GLN A 582 -3.85 -18.90 5.23
N ALA A 583 -2.85 -18.49 4.44
CA ALA A 583 -3.08 -17.79 3.17
C ALA A 583 -3.96 -18.63 2.21
N LEU A 584 -3.64 -19.92 2.06
CA LEU A 584 -4.41 -20.85 1.21
C LEU A 584 -5.86 -21.06 1.69
N ARG A 585 -6.14 -20.93 3.00
CA ARG A 585 -7.50 -20.99 3.54
C ARG A 585 -8.27 -19.68 3.34
N ALA A 586 -7.58 -18.54 3.37
CA ALA A 586 -8.17 -17.21 3.17
C ALA A 586 -8.54 -16.96 1.70
N GLU A 587 -7.84 -17.62 0.79
CA GLU A 587 -8.07 -17.52 -0.64
C GLU A 587 -9.33 -18.31 -1.06
N ARG A 588 -10.30 -17.62 -1.65
CA ARG A 588 -11.54 -18.27 -2.14
C ARG A 588 -11.29 -19.10 -3.40
N GLU A 589 -10.45 -18.59 -4.29
CA GLU A 589 -10.10 -19.20 -5.57
C GLU A 589 -8.58 -19.17 -5.74
N PRO A 590 -7.92 -20.32 -6.00
CA PRO A 590 -6.45 -20.39 -6.05
C PRO A 590 -5.89 -19.59 -7.23
N GLY A 591 -5.12 -18.55 -6.91
CA GLY A 591 -4.49 -17.61 -7.83
C GLY A 591 -3.04 -17.28 -7.44
N GLU A 592 -2.69 -15.99 -7.39
CA GLU A 592 -1.32 -15.53 -7.15
C GLU A 592 -0.87 -15.83 -5.70
N ALA A 593 -1.76 -15.65 -4.72
CA ALA A 593 -1.46 -15.97 -3.32
C ALA A 593 -1.22 -17.47 -3.11
N ALA A 594 -1.95 -18.35 -3.80
CA ALA A 594 -1.67 -19.79 -3.80
C ALA A 594 -0.27 -20.11 -4.33
N LEU A 595 0.18 -19.45 -5.41
CA LEU A 595 1.52 -19.65 -5.96
C LEU A 595 2.61 -19.23 -4.97
N VAL A 596 2.45 -18.05 -4.35
CA VAL A 596 3.40 -17.56 -3.34
C VAL A 596 3.44 -18.50 -2.13
N SER A 597 2.28 -18.99 -1.69
CA SER A 597 2.17 -19.93 -0.56
C SER A 597 2.76 -21.31 -0.89
N ALA A 598 2.57 -21.80 -2.12
CA ALA A 598 3.20 -23.03 -2.60
C ALA A 598 4.74 -22.90 -2.61
N CYS A 599 5.27 -21.75 -3.03
CA CYS A 599 6.71 -21.46 -2.93
C CYS A 599 7.19 -21.48 -1.47
N ALA A 600 6.44 -20.88 -0.55
CA ALA A 600 6.76 -20.90 0.88
C ALA A 600 6.78 -22.33 1.45
N LEU A 601 5.77 -23.15 1.13
CA LEU A 601 5.71 -24.57 1.50
C LEU A 601 6.88 -25.37 0.94
N GLY A 602 7.18 -25.17 -0.35
CA GLY A 602 8.32 -25.76 -1.03
C GLY A 602 9.61 -25.44 -0.28
N LEU A 603 9.89 -24.16 -0.04
CA LEU A 603 11.06 -23.66 0.70
C LEU A 603 11.12 -24.22 2.14
N ALA A 604 9.98 -24.37 2.81
CA ALA A 604 9.90 -24.98 4.13
C ALA A 604 10.07 -26.52 4.11
N GLY A 605 9.96 -27.17 2.94
CA GLY A 605 10.20 -28.60 2.72
C GLY A 605 8.95 -29.45 2.53
N HIS A 606 7.78 -28.82 2.45
CA HIS A 606 6.50 -29.46 2.24
C HIS A 606 6.21 -29.58 0.75
N VAL A 607 7.07 -30.31 0.03
CA VAL A 607 7.07 -30.31 -1.44
C VAL A 607 5.83 -30.98 -2.03
N GLU A 608 5.34 -32.07 -1.44
CA GLU A 608 4.11 -32.72 -1.91
C GLU A 608 2.91 -31.77 -1.83
N GLU A 609 2.81 -31.00 -0.74
CA GLU A 609 1.76 -30.01 -0.51
C GLU A 609 1.91 -28.80 -1.46
N ALA A 610 3.14 -28.36 -1.72
CA ALA A 610 3.44 -27.34 -2.71
C ALA A 610 3.05 -27.81 -4.14
N GLU A 611 3.35 -29.05 -4.50
CA GLU A 611 2.99 -29.65 -5.80
C GLU A 611 1.48 -29.87 -5.95
N GLU A 612 0.77 -30.23 -4.89
CA GLU A 612 -0.69 -30.31 -4.90
C GLU A 612 -1.33 -28.93 -5.09
N THR A 613 -0.86 -27.95 -4.31
CA THR A 613 -1.31 -26.55 -4.43
C THR A 613 -1.06 -26.05 -5.86
N PHE A 614 0.11 -26.31 -6.41
CA PHE A 614 0.46 -26.02 -7.80
C PHE A 614 -0.53 -26.62 -8.79
N ARG A 615 -0.78 -27.94 -8.73
CA ARG A 615 -1.72 -28.62 -9.62
C ARG A 615 -3.12 -28.02 -9.52
N ARG A 616 -3.53 -27.55 -8.35
CA ARG A 616 -4.81 -26.84 -8.16
C ARG A 616 -4.82 -25.47 -8.84
N VAL A 617 -3.75 -24.67 -8.73
CA VAL A 617 -3.64 -23.38 -9.45
C VAL A 617 -3.66 -23.62 -10.96
N GLU A 618 -2.87 -24.59 -11.45
CA GLU A 618 -2.80 -24.91 -12.88
C GLU A 618 -4.16 -25.39 -13.42
N ALA A 619 -4.84 -26.28 -12.69
CA ALA A 619 -6.15 -26.79 -13.11
C ALA A 619 -7.23 -25.70 -13.19
N ARG A 620 -7.09 -24.60 -12.43
CA ARG A 620 -8.06 -23.50 -12.38
C ARG A 620 -7.67 -22.26 -13.16
N GLY A 621 -6.41 -22.11 -13.57
CA GLY A 621 -5.95 -20.90 -14.26
C GLY A 621 -6.80 -20.58 -15.48
N ALA A 622 -7.60 -19.52 -15.38
CA ALA A 622 -8.59 -19.13 -16.38
C ALA A 622 -7.96 -18.76 -17.73
N THR A 623 -6.70 -18.32 -17.71
CA THR A 623 -5.90 -17.99 -18.89
C THR A 623 -4.68 -18.90 -19.02
N GLU A 624 -4.16 -19.05 -20.24
CA GLU A 624 -2.93 -19.81 -20.49
C GLU A 624 -1.72 -19.13 -19.84
N GLU A 625 -1.69 -17.79 -19.72
CA GLU A 625 -0.62 -17.09 -19.00
C GLU A 625 -0.60 -17.41 -17.50
N ALA A 626 -1.76 -17.47 -16.85
CA ALA A 626 -1.84 -17.82 -15.43
C ALA A 626 -1.32 -19.25 -15.18
N ARG A 627 -1.69 -20.18 -16.06
CA ARG A 627 -1.18 -21.57 -16.03
C ARG A 627 0.32 -21.62 -16.33
N ALA A 628 0.81 -20.82 -17.28
CA ALA A 628 2.23 -20.69 -17.60
C ALA A 628 3.07 -20.17 -16.42
N ARG A 629 2.62 -19.13 -15.71
CA ARG A 629 3.29 -18.61 -14.50
C ARG A 629 3.37 -19.66 -13.41
N ALA A 630 2.28 -20.38 -13.18
CA ALA A 630 2.25 -21.48 -12.24
C ALA A 630 3.32 -22.54 -12.60
N ARG A 631 3.35 -22.97 -13.88
CA ARG A 631 4.30 -23.98 -14.40
C ARG A 631 5.76 -23.56 -14.26
N GLN A 632 6.06 -22.27 -14.16
CA GLN A 632 7.41 -21.77 -13.95
C GLN A 632 7.78 -21.75 -12.46
N ARG A 633 6.98 -21.10 -11.62
CA ARG A 633 7.37 -20.70 -10.26
C ARG A 633 7.70 -21.84 -9.31
N VAL A 634 6.94 -22.93 -9.37
CA VAL A 634 7.14 -24.04 -8.43
C VAL A 634 8.38 -24.86 -8.77
N PRO A 635 8.64 -25.22 -10.04
CA PRO A 635 9.94 -25.75 -10.44
C PRO A 635 11.13 -24.85 -10.07
N VAL A 636 10.99 -23.51 -10.12
CA VAL A 636 12.02 -22.57 -9.63
C VAL A 636 12.28 -22.83 -8.15
N ALA A 637 11.23 -22.79 -7.32
CA ALA A 637 11.35 -22.94 -5.88
C ALA A 637 11.93 -24.31 -5.47
N LEU A 638 11.63 -25.37 -6.23
CA LEU A 638 12.24 -26.69 -6.03
C LEU A 638 13.72 -26.69 -6.40
N ALA A 639 14.07 -26.07 -7.53
CA ALA A 639 15.45 -25.96 -7.95
C ALA A 639 16.29 -25.10 -6.99
N GLU A 640 15.71 -24.07 -6.35
CA GLU A 640 16.37 -23.29 -5.27
C GLU A 640 16.83 -24.14 -4.10
N GLN A 641 16.20 -25.30 -3.86
CA GLN A 641 16.59 -26.24 -2.83
C GLN A 641 17.63 -27.26 -3.32
N GLY A 642 18.09 -27.15 -4.57
CA GLY A 642 18.93 -28.15 -5.22
C GLY A 642 18.19 -29.44 -5.58
N ARG A 643 16.84 -29.43 -5.59
CA ARG A 643 15.99 -30.56 -6.04
C ARG A 643 15.79 -30.52 -7.55
N VAL A 644 16.90 -30.66 -8.28
CA VAL A 644 16.97 -30.54 -9.74
C VAL A 644 16.06 -31.58 -10.42
N ALA A 645 16.01 -32.80 -9.90
CA ALA A 645 15.18 -33.86 -10.46
C ALA A 645 13.67 -33.55 -10.38
N ASP A 646 13.21 -32.99 -9.25
CA ASP A 646 11.81 -32.60 -9.07
C ASP A 646 11.43 -31.40 -9.95
N ALA A 647 12.30 -30.38 -9.99
CA ALA A 647 12.11 -29.23 -10.87
C ALA A 647 11.95 -29.64 -12.35
N LEU A 648 12.79 -30.56 -12.83
CA LEU A 648 12.71 -31.08 -14.20
C LEU A 648 11.44 -31.89 -14.45
N ARG A 649 10.93 -32.64 -13.46
CA ARG A 649 9.64 -33.35 -13.55
C ARG A 649 8.46 -32.38 -13.63
N GLY A 650 8.45 -31.33 -12.81
CA GLY A 650 7.38 -30.33 -12.78
C GLY A 650 7.19 -29.59 -14.11
N TRP A 651 8.21 -29.62 -14.97
CA TRP A 651 8.16 -28.90 -16.23
C TRP A 651 7.57 -29.63 -17.42
N ARG A 652 7.27 -30.92 -17.36
CA ARG A 652 7.11 -31.85 -18.51
C ARG A 652 6.41 -31.32 -19.78
N GLU A 653 5.46 -30.39 -19.72
CA GLU A 653 4.80 -29.81 -20.91
C GLU A 653 4.86 -28.26 -20.96
N PRO A 654 5.67 -27.66 -21.86
CA PRO A 654 5.67 -26.21 -22.06
C PRO A 654 4.51 -25.79 -23.01
N PRO A 655 3.77 -24.71 -22.71
CA PRO A 655 2.76 -24.18 -23.61
C PRO A 655 3.37 -23.64 -24.91
N ARG A 656 2.60 -23.72 -26.00
CA ARG A 656 3.04 -23.30 -27.36
C ARG A 656 3.37 -21.80 -27.46
N SER A 657 2.79 -20.97 -26.60
CA SER A 657 2.97 -19.50 -26.61
C SER A 657 4.19 -19.01 -25.84
N TRP A 658 4.82 -19.85 -25.01
CA TRP A 658 6.01 -19.46 -24.24
C TRP A 658 7.15 -20.51 -24.20
N PRO A 659 7.50 -21.19 -25.30
CA PRO A 659 8.49 -22.27 -25.25
C PRO A 659 9.89 -21.78 -24.88
N GLY A 660 10.28 -20.57 -25.32
CA GLY A 660 11.65 -20.05 -25.17
C GLY A 660 12.07 -19.84 -23.71
N GLY A 661 11.23 -19.18 -22.90
CA GLY A 661 11.54 -18.89 -21.49
C GLY A 661 11.62 -20.16 -20.64
N ILE A 662 10.69 -21.10 -20.82
CA ILE A 662 10.69 -22.39 -20.10
C ILE A 662 11.85 -23.28 -20.58
N ALA A 663 12.20 -23.24 -21.87
CA ALA A 663 13.34 -23.97 -22.41
C ALA A 663 14.65 -23.45 -21.82
N LEU A 664 14.88 -22.13 -21.82
CA LEU A 664 16.06 -21.52 -21.20
C LEU A 664 16.15 -21.85 -19.70
N ALA A 665 15.02 -21.81 -19.01
CA ALA A 665 14.95 -22.20 -17.62
C ALA A 665 15.36 -23.67 -17.39
N ARG A 666 14.83 -24.60 -18.20
CA ARG A 666 15.23 -26.02 -18.20
C ARG A 666 16.71 -26.20 -18.43
N ALA A 667 17.29 -25.46 -19.37
CA ALA A 667 18.72 -25.47 -19.65
C ALA A 667 19.53 -25.10 -18.40
N ARG A 668 19.15 -24.00 -17.73
CA ARG A 668 19.83 -23.50 -16.52
C ARG A 668 19.73 -24.47 -15.34
N VAL A 669 18.57 -25.09 -15.11
CA VAL A 669 18.40 -26.12 -14.07
C VAL A 669 19.26 -27.35 -14.34
N ARG A 670 19.30 -27.81 -15.59
CA ARG A 670 20.18 -28.93 -15.96
C ARG A 670 21.64 -28.57 -15.75
N ALA A 671 22.03 -27.33 -16.08
CA ALA A 671 23.40 -26.88 -15.86
C ALA A 671 23.81 -26.97 -14.39
N VAL A 672 22.90 -26.76 -13.43
CA VAL A 672 23.19 -26.97 -11.99
C VAL A 672 23.71 -28.38 -11.70
N GLY A 673 23.13 -29.39 -12.34
CA GLY A 673 23.50 -30.79 -12.17
C GLY A 673 24.68 -31.26 -13.00
N ARG A 674 25.37 -30.37 -13.73
CA ARG A 674 26.45 -30.74 -14.65
C ARG A 674 27.77 -30.02 -14.34
N PRO A 675 28.93 -30.66 -14.61
CA PRO A 675 30.23 -29.99 -14.61
C PRO A 675 30.27 -28.83 -15.61
N ARG A 676 31.13 -27.84 -15.35
CA ARG A 676 31.28 -26.54 -16.05
C ARG A 676 31.28 -26.58 -17.59
N LEU A 677 31.52 -27.73 -18.23
CA LEU A 677 31.80 -27.87 -19.66
C LEU A 677 30.98 -28.96 -20.40
N ASP A 678 30.05 -29.65 -19.75
CA ASP A 678 29.27 -30.75 -20.38
C ASP A 678 27.79 -30.40 -20.61
N ALA A 679 27.51 -29.13 -20.90
CA ALA A 679 26.16 -28.59 -21.09
C ALA A 679 25.62 -28.75 -22.53
N LYS A 680 26.22 -29.63 -23.35
CA LYS A 680 25.79 -29.85 -24.75
C LYS A 680 24.32 -30.27 -24.88
N GLU A 681 23.78 -30.97 -23.89
CA GLU A 681 22.37 -31.39 -23.86
C GLU A 681 21.39 -30.24 -23.52
N ALA A 682 21.89 -29.12 -23.00
CA ALA A 682 21.10 -27.92 -22.71
C ALA A 682 20.95 -27.02 -23.96
N LEU A 683 21.80 -27.21 -24.97
CA LEU A 683 21.85 -26.39 -26.19
C LEU A 683 20.58 -26.39 -27.04
N PRO A 684 19.85 -27.52 -27.24
CA PRO A 684 18.61 -27.50 -28.01
C PRO A 684 17.53 -26.57 -27.42
N TYR A 685 17.61 -26.32 -26.10
CA TYR A 685 16.65 -25.47 -25.40
C TYR A 685 17.00 -23.99 -25.51
N VAL A 686 18.29 -23.66 -25.47
CA VAL A 686 18.78 -22.30 -25.71
C VAL A 686 18.42 -21.89 -27.14
N ALA A 687 18.65 -22.77 -28.12
CA ALA A 687 18.38 -22.52 -29.53
C ALA A 687 16.91 -22.26 -29.90
N ALA A 688 15.96 -22.62 -29.03
CA ALA A 688 14.53 -22.38 -29.22
C ALA A 688 14.05 -21.03 -28.66
N ALA A 689 14.91 -20.25 -28.01
CA ALA A 689 14.57 -19.02 -27.28
C ALA A 689 15.04 -17.72 -27.99
N SER A 690 15.06 -17.72 -29.33
CA SER A 690 15.80 -16.86 -30.27
C SER A 690 15.71 -15.32 -30.17
N ASP A 691 15.10 -14.72 -29.16
CA ASP A 691 14.76 -13.29 -29.16
C ASP A 691 15.52 -12.43 -28.12
N HIS A 692 16.56 -12.97 -27.47
CA HIS A 692 17.27 -12.25 -26.41
C HIS A 692 18.57 -11.60 -26.91
N LEU A 693 18.80 -10.32 -26.57
CA LEU A 693 20.07 -9.59 -26.78
C LEU A 693 21.31 -10.30 -26.18
N LEU A 694 21.11 -11.31 -25.33
CA LEU A 694 22.15 -12.08 -24.64
C LEU A 694 22.31 -13.50 -25.20
N TYR A 695 21.56 -13.86 -26.24
CA TYR A 695 21.48 -15.23 -26.75
C TYR A 695 22.85 -15.82 -27.13
N ALA A 696 23.74 -15.02 -27.75
CA ALA A 696 25.10 -15.44 -28.04
C ALA A 696 25.91 -15.74 -26.77
N GLY A 697 25.77 -14.90 -25.74
CA GLY A 697 26.42 -15.09 -24.44
C GLY A 697 25.93 -16.34 -23.72
N GLU A 698 24.62 -16.62 -23.73
CA GLU A 698 24.06 -17.84 -23.12
C GLU A 698 24.52 -19.12 -23.84
N LEU A 699 24.61 -19.11 -25.18
CA LEU A 699 25.19 -20.22 -25.94
C LEU A 699 26.66 -20.47 -25.59
N ALA A 700 27.44 -19.39 -25.45
CA ALA A 700 28.84 -19.49 -25.01
C ALA A 700 28.91 -19.99 -23.56
N PHE A 701 28.07 -19.50 -22.66
CA PHE A 701 28.04 -19.92 -21.25
C PHE A 701 27.74 -21.43 -21.11
N HIS A 702 26.91 -21.98 -22.00
CA HIS A 702 26.60 -23.41 -22.07
C HIS A 702 27.55 -24.22 -22.98
N GLY A 703 28.60 -23.60 -23.54
CA GLY A 703 29.69 -24.28 -24.24
C GLY A 703 29.51 -24.54 -25.74
N ASP A 704 28.52 -23.94 -26.42
CA ASP A 704 28.40 -24.00 -27.89
C ASP A 704 29.01 -22.78 -28.58
N GLU A 705 30.34 -22.75 -28.56
CA GLU A 705 31.15 -21.70 -29.17
C GLU A 705 30.88 -21.52 -30.68
N ARG A 706 30.36 -22.55 -31.38
CA ARG A 706 30.09 -22.46 -32.82
C ARG A 706 28.74 -21.77 -33.09
N ALA A 707 27.69 -22.13 -32.37
CA ALA A 707 26.42 -21.43 -32.44
C ALA A 707 26.53 -20.01 -31.87
N ALA A 708 27.24 -19.84 -30.76
CA ALA A 708 27.49 -18.56 -30.13
C ALA A 708 28.16 -17.58 -31.10
N ARG A 709 29.24 -18.00 -31.81
CA ARG A 709 29.88 -17.18 -32.85
C ARG A 709 28.96 -16.82 -34.02
N ARG A 710 28.08 -17.74 -34.44
CA ARG A 710 27.10 -17.45 -35.50
C ARG A 710 26.06 -16.43 -35.05
N ALA A 711 25.58 -16.54 -33.82
CA ALA A 711 24.66 -15.57 -33.23
C ALA A 711 25.34 -14.21 -33.00
N ALA A 712 26.60 -14.22 -32.55
CA ALA A 712 27.39 -13.02 -32.32
C ALA A 712 27.73 -12.25 -33.60
N ALA A 713 27.79 -12.92 -34.76
CA ALA A 713 28.07 -12.26 -36.04
C ALA A 713 27.02 -11.23 -36.47
N ALA A 714 25.83 -11.26 -35.86
CA ALA A 714 24.76 -10.27 -36.07
C ALA A 714 24.81 -9.10 -35.07
N LEU A 715 25.71 -9.14 -34.09
CA LEU A 715 25.86 -8.07 -33.09
C LEU A 715 26.76 -6.96 -33.63
N GLU A 716 26.48 -5.73 -33.23
CA GLU A 716 27.35 -4.59 -33.53
C GLU A 716 28.70 -4.75 -32.81
N GLU A 717 29.79 -4.54 -33.54
CA GLU A 717 31.15 -4.65 -33.02
C GLU A 717 31.38 -3.63 -31.89
N GLY A 718 31.91 -4.07 -30.75
CA GLY A 718 32.11 -3.21 -29.58
C GLY A 718 30.84 -2.94 -28.75
N SER A 719 29.70 -3.48 -29.16
CA SER A 719 28.50 -3.48 -28.32
C SER A 719 28.69 -4.30 -27.05
N ALA A 720 27.95 -3.97 -25.99
CA ALA A 720 28.03 -4.69 -24.73
C ALA A 720 27.68 -6.20 -24.85
N PRO A 721 26.68 -6.61 -25.65
CA PRO A 721 26.42 -8.02 -25.95
C PRO A 721 27.58 -8.76 -26.64
N GLU A 722 28.25 -8.14 -27.62
CA GLU A 722 29.41 -8.74 -28.29
C GLU A 722 30.58 -8.92 -27.32
N THR A 723 30.85 -7.87 -26.54
CA THR A 723 31.91 -7.88 -25.51
C THR A 723 31.64 -8.96 -24.46
N TYR A 724 30.37 -9.15 -24.07
CA TYR A 724 29.96 -10.19 -23.12
C TYR A 724 30.21 -11.60 -23.67
N HIS A 725 29.78 -11.87 -24.89
CA HIS A 725 30.06 -13.14 -25.57
C HIS A 725 31.58 -13.42 -25.65
N ARG A 726 32.36 -12.43 -26.08
CA ARG A 726 33.82 -12.56 -26.21
C ARG A 726 34.50 -12.85 -24.87
N ALA A 727 34.04 -12.21 -23.79
CA ALA A 727 34.54 -12.46 -22.45
C ALA A 727 34.31 -13.91 -21.99
N ILE A 728 33.10 -14.45 -22.20
CA ILE A 728 32.77 -15.83 -21.86
C ILE A 728 33.60 -16.83 -22.69
N ALA A 729 33.71 -16.61 -23.99
CA ALA A 729 34.49 -17.49 -24.88
C ALA A 729 35.97 -17.58 -24.44
N LEU A 730 36.56 -16.45 -24.03
CA LEU A 730 37.91 -16.41 -23.48
C LEU A 730 38.02 -17.14 -22.15
N ALA A 731 37.06 -16.95 -21.23
CA ALA A 731 37.02 -17.64 -19.95
C ALA A 731 36.87 -19.17 -20.12
N ASN A 732 36.00 -19.62 -21.03
CA ASN A 732 35.81 -21.03 -21.37
C ASN A 732 37.06 -21.66 -21.98
N ALA A 733 37.82 -20.90 -22.77
CA ALA A 733 39.09 -21.33 -23.33
C ALA A 733 40.26 -21.31 -22.33
N GLY A 734 40.01 -21.01 -21.05
CA GLY A 734 41.05 -20.87 -20.02
C GLY A 734 41.92 -19.62 -20.17
N ARG A 735 41.57 -18.69 -21.06
CA ARG A 735 42.32 -17.45 -21.32
C ARG A 735 41.85 -16.34 -20.37
N HIS A 736 41.91 -16.61 -19.07
CA HIS A 736 41.35 -15.74 -18.02
C HIS A 736 41.95 -14.34 -18.00
N GLU A 737 43.27 -14.21 -18.18
CA GLU A 737 43.98 -12.92 -18.28
C GLU A 737 43.34 -11.97 -19.32
N GLN A 738 42.85 -12.52 -20.43
CA GLN A 738 42.24 -11.76 -21.53
C GLN A 738 40.74 -11.52 -21.31
N ALA A 739 40.07 -12.41 -20.58
CA ALA A 739 38.65 -12.27 -20.22
C ALA A 739 38.43 -11.17 -19.17
N ILE A 740 39.33 -11.08 -18.17
CA ILE A 740 39.24 -10.13 -17.05
C ILE A 740 39.02 -8.67 -17.47
N PRO A 741 39.78 -8.06 -18.40
CA PRO A 741 39.57 -6.67 -18.79
C PRO A 741 38.20 -6.43 -19.46
N LEU A 742 37.69 -7.39 -20.24
CA LEU A 742 36.37 -7.31 -20.85
C LEU A 742 35.27 -7.40 -19.78
N LEU A 743 35.39 -8.34 -18.86
CA LEU A 743 34.46 -8.49 -17.73
C LEU A 743 34.45 -7.25 -16.83
N ARG A 744 35.61 -6.66 -16.55
CA ARG A 744 35.71 -5.39 -15.79
C ARG A 744 35.03 -4.24 -16.52
N SER A 745 35.23 -4.13 -17.84
CA SER A 745 34.57 -3.12 -18.66
C SER A 745 33.05 -3.23 -18.58
N LEU A 746 32.52 -4.44 -18.72
CA LEU A 746 31.07 -4.72 -18.64
C LEU A 746 30.48 -4.45 -17.25
N VAL A 747 31.22 -4.80 -16.19
CA VAL A 747 30.80 -4.51 -14.81
C VAL A 747 30.82 -3.00 -14.52
N ALA A 748 31.79 -2.27 -15.10
CA ALA A 748 31.92 -0.83 -14.90
C ALA A 748 30.96 0.00 -15.76
N SER A 749 30.58 -0.49 -16.95
CA SER A 749 29.74 0.26 -17.89
C SER A 749 28.28 0.33 -17.45
N ALA A 750 27.80 -0.63 -16.67
CA ALA A 750 26.45 -0.72 -16.09
C ALA A 750 25.35 -0.03 -16.93
N ASP A 751 25.33 -0.34 -18.23
CA ASP A 751 24.26 0.03 -19.13
C ASP A 751 23.06 -0.85 -18.80
N TYR A 752 21.91 -0.25 -18.49
CA TYR A 752 20.74 -0.92 -17.93
C TYR A 752 20.12 -1.98 -18.87
N ALA A 753 20.59 -2.08 -20.11
CA ALA A 753 20.19 -3.11 -21.07
C ALA A 753 20.67 -4.54 -20.70
N LEU A 754 21.66 -4.69 -19.81
CA LEU A 754 22.23 -5.98 -19.40
C LEU A 754 21.83 -6.44 -17.99
N VAL A 755 20.86 -5.79 -17.34
CA VAL A 755 20.48 -6.02 -15.94
C VAL A 755 20.26 -7.49 -15.56
N PRO A 756 19.68 -8.37 -16.41
CA PRO A 756 19.53 -9.79 -16.06
C PRO A 756 20.86 -10.55 -15.85
N ALA A 757 21.97 -10.11 -16.46
CA ALA A 757 23.25 -10.82 -16.50
C ALA A 757 24.35 -10.23 -15.59
N LEU A 758 24.08 -9.15 -14.85
CA LEU A 758 25.06 -8.53 -13.93
C LEU A 758 25.67 -9.53 -12.94
N TRP A 759 24.88 -10.48 -12.44
CA TRP A 759 25.39 -11.51 -11.53
C TRP A 759 26.34 -12.49 -12.26
N GLN A 760 25.99 -12.90 -13.49
CA GLN A 760 26.80 -13.81 -14.33
C GLN A 760 28.18 -13.21 -14.56
N LEU A 761 28.22 -11.89 -14.83
CA LEU A 761 29.45 -11.13 -14.98
C LEU A 761 30.31 -11.14 -13.72
N HIS A 762 29.72 -10.88 -12.54
CA HIS A 762 30.46 -10.93 -11.27
C HIS A 762 30.98 -12.33 -10.96
N TYR A 763 30.21 -13.38 -11.28
CA TYR A 763 30.63 -14.76 -11.10
C TYR A 763 31.79 -15.13 -12.02
N LEU A 764 31.63 -14.88 -13.33
CA LEU A 764 32.67 -15.15 -14.33
C LEU A 764 33.95 -14.35 -14.06
N LEU A 765 33.81 -13.12 -13.58
CA LEU A 765 34.94 -12.28 -13.17
C LEU A 765 35.63 -12.88 -11.94
N GLY A 766 34.88 -13.22 -10.90
CA GLY A 766 35.42 -13.83 -9.69
C GLY A 766 36.12 -15.16 -9.96
N GLU A 767 35.51 -16.00 -10.78
CA GLU A 767 36.08 -17.27 -11.20
C GLU A 767 37.33 -17.06 -12.06
N SER A 768 37.30 -16.18 -13.07
CA SER A 768 38.47 -15.89 -13.89
C SER A 768 39.63 -15.29 -13.10
N LEU A 769 39.35 -14.42 -12.12
CA LEU A 769 40.35 -13.89 -11.21
C LEU A 769 40.97 -14.97 -10.32
N LEU A 770 40.17 -15.94 -9.87
CA LEU A 770 40.68 -17.05 -9.07
C LEU A 770 41.60 -17.95 -9.90
N GLU A 771 41.19 -18.33 -11.10
CA GLU A 771 41.99 -19.16 -12.02
C GLU A 771 43.27 -18.45 -12.51
N ASP A 772 43.25 -17.11 -12.58
CA ASP A 772 44.42 -16.25 -12.86
C ASP A 772 45.33 -16.04 -11.63
N GLY A 773 45.05 -16.69 -10.49
CA GLY A 773 45.88 -16.63 -9.29
C GLY A 773 45.69 -15.36 -8.44
N ARG A 774 44.53 -14.70 -8.53
CA ARG A 774 44.20 -13.43 -7.82
C ARG A 774 43.02 -13.61 -6.86
N PRO A 775 43.13 -14.48 -5.83
CA PRO A 775 42.01 -14.87 -4.98
C PRO A 775 41.41 -13.73 -4.15
N ALA A 776 42.19 -12.71 -3.76
CA ALA A 776 41.67 -11.56 -3.03
C ALA A 776 40.73 -10.70 -3.89
N GLU A 777 41.09 -10.47 -5.16
CA GLU A 777 40.25 -9.74 -6.11
C GLU A 777 39.04 -10.57 -6.52
N ALA A 778 39.19 -11.90 -6.60
CA ALA A 778 38.06 -12.81 -6.80
C ALA A 778 37.01 -12.67 -5.69
N LEU A 779 37.43 -12.64 -4.42
CA LEU A 779 36.52 -12.42 -3.28
C LEU A 779 35.80 -11.07 -3.37
N GLU A 780 36.48 -10.01 -3.79
CA GLU A 780 35.87 -8.69 -3.96
C GLU A 780 34.84 -8.65 -5.11
N ALA A 781 35.14 -9.32 -6.23
CA ALA A 781 34.18 -9.47 -7.32
C ALA A 781 32.94 -10.27 -6.90
N LEU A 782 33.14 -11.35 -6.14
CA LEU A 782 32.07 -12.25 -5.66
C LEU A 782 31.30 -11.69 -4.47
N ARG A 783 31.86 -10.72 -3.72
CA ARG A 783 31.16 -10.00 -2.63
C ARG A 783 29.86 -9.37 -3.10
N ARG A 784 29.81 -8.94 -4.36
CA ARG A 784 28.61 -8.35 -4.97
C ARG A 784 27.49 -9.36 -5.21
N ILE A 785 27.79 -10.66 -5.12
CA ILE A 785 26.83 -11.75 -5.24
C ILE A 785 26.38 -12.15 -3.83
N GLU A 786 25.40 -11.42 -3.30
CA GLU A 786 24.83 -11.70 -1.99
C GLU A 786 23.52 -12.47 -2.09
N TRP A 787 23.33 -13.50 -1.25
CA TRP A 787 22.06 -14.25 -1.17
C TRP A 787 20.89 -13.33 -0.83
N SER A 788 21.11 -12.34 0.05
CA SER A 788 20.16 -11.30 0.41
C SER A 788 19.67 -10.53 -0.82
N ALA A 789 20.55 -10.11 -1.72
CA ALA A 789 20.16 -9.45 -2.97
C ALA A 789 19.49 -10.39 -4.00
N MET A 790 19.53 -11.71 -3.76
CA MET A 790 19.05 -12.75 -4.68
C MET A 790 17.73 -13.39 -4.24
N LYS A 791 17.14 -12.96 -3.13
CA LYS A 791 15.81 -13.38 -2.69
C LYS A 791 14.76 -12.45 -3.32
N SER A 792 14.38 -12.60 -4.60
CA SER A 792 13.22 -11.89 -5.25
C SER A 792 11.92 -12.72 -5.17
N ASP A 793 10.72 -12.14 -5.37
CA ASP A 793 9.42 -12.85 -5.16
C ASP A 793 9.25 -14.12 -5.99
N CYS A 794 9.88 -14.13 -7.15
CA CYS A 794 10.26 -15.32 -7.88
C CYS A 794 11.75 -15.18 -8.16
N PRO A 795 12.59 -16.07 -7.64
CA PRO A 795 14.00 -16.05 -7.96
C PRO A 795 14.15 -16.16 -9.48
N SER A 796 15.00 -15.35 -10.08
CA SER A 796 15.36 -15.61 -11.47
C SER A 796 16.09 -16.95 -11.51
N TRP A 797 15.92 -17.73 -12.59
CA TRP A 797 16.68 -18.98 -12.81
C TRP A 797 18.19 -18.81 -12.66
N ASP A 798 18.64 -17.60 -12.94
CA ASP A 798 19.96 -17.08 -12.71
C ASP A 798 20.44 -17.14 -11.26
N GLN A 799 19.56 -17.13 -10.26
CA GLN A 799 19.92 -17.20 -8.85
C GLN A 799 20.08 -18.65 -8.38
N VAL A 800 19.20 -19.53 -8.87
CA VAL A 800 19.16 -20.97 -8.57
C VAL A 800 20.47 -21.68 -8.91
N ALA A 801 21.02 -21.40 -10.10
CA ALA A 801 22.08 -22.23 -10.67
C ALA A 801 23.50 -21.92 -10.17
N ASN A 802 23.66 -20.82 -9.44
CA ASN A 802 24.75 -19.91 -9.73
C ASN A 802 25.26 -19.23 -8.47
N TYR A 803 24.37 -18.90 -7.54
CA TYR A 803 24.78 -18.53 -6.19
C TYR A 803 25.57 -19.64 -5.46
N PRO A 804 25.12 -20.91 -5.45
CA PRO A 804 25.89 -22.00 -4.84
C PRO A 804 27.26 -22.20 -5.52
N ARG A 805 27.34 -21.97 -6.85
CA ARG A 805 28.61 -21.97 -7.58
C ARG A 805 29.53 -20.86 -7.10
N ALA A 806 29.01 -19.64 -6.96
CA ALA A 806 29.77 -18.51 -6.42
C ALA A 806 30.25 -18.78 -4.97
N GLN A 807 29.44 -19.42 -4.12
CA GLN A 807 29.87 -19.83 -2.76
C GLN A 807 31.02 -20.84 -2.80
N LEU A 808 30.96 -21.81 -3.71
CA LEU A 808 32.04 -22.77 -3.90
C LEU A 808 33.33 -22.10 -4.41
N VAL A 809 33.23 -21.17 -5.36
CA VAL A 809 34.37 -20.35 -5.83
C VAL A 809 34.93 -19.49 -4.69
N ARG A 810 34.09 -18.88 -3.85
CA ARG A 810 34.52 -18.14 -2.65
C ARG A 810 35.25 -19.04 -1.66
N ALA A 811 34.76 -20.25 -1.43
CA ALA A 811 35.42 -21.22 -0.56
C ALA A 811 36.81 -21.59 -1.10
N ARG A 812 36.94 -21.84 -2.41
CA ARG A 812 38.23 -22.08 -3.08
C ARG A 812 39.17 -20.87 -2.99
N ALA A 813 38.65 -19.66 -3.14
CA ALA A 813 39.44 -18.43 -2.99
C ALA A 813 39.93 -18.22 -1.54
N TYR A 814 39.10 -18.50 -0.53
CA TYR A 814 39.53 -18.50 0.87
C TYR A 814 40.61 -19.54 1.13
N GLU A 815 40.46 -20.76 0.62
CA GLU A 815 41.48 -21.81 0.74
C GLU A 815 42.81 -21.41 0.08
N ALA A 816 42.77 -20.83 -1.12
CA ALA A 816 43.96 -20.32 -1.81
C ALA A 816 44.69 -19.21 -1.03
N LEU A 817 43.97 -18.48 -0.16
CA LEU A 817 44.53 -17.49 0.77
C LEU A 817 44.97 -18.09 2.11
N GLY A 818 44.89 -19.42 2.30
CA GLY A 818 45.17 -20.09 3.57
C GLY A 818 44.11 -19.88 4.65
N ARG A 819 42.94 -19.30 4.31
CA ARG A 819 41.84 -18.99 5.24
C ARG A 819 40.89 -20.17 5.36
N CYS A 820 41.38 -21.30 5.86
CA CYS A 820 40.65 -22.57 5.93
C CYS A 820 39.35 -22.50 6.75
N ASP A 821 39.32 -21.72 7.83
CA ASP A 821 38.11 -21.52 8.65
C ASP A 821 37.01 -20.78 7.88
N ASP A 822 37.37 -19.74 7.13
CA ASP A 822 36.41 -19.01 6.29
C ASP A 822 35.90 -19.88 5.15
N ALA A 823 36.77 -20.69 4.54
CA ALA A 823 36.39 -21.66 3.51
C ALA A 823 35.39 -22.69 4.08
N ALA A 824 35.67 -23.25 5.27
CA ALA A 824 34.78 -24.19 5.94
C ALA A 824 33.43 -23.56 6.29
N ALA A 825 33.43 -22.33 6.83
CA ALA A 825 32.21 -21.59 7.16
C ALA A 825 31.36 -21.28 5.91
N GLU A 826 31.99 -21.09 4.75
CA GLU A 826 31.27 -20.87 3.50
C GLU A 826 30.63 -22.14 2.96
N LEU A 827 31.34 -23.26 3.03
CA LEU A 827 30.82 -24.58 2.67
C LEU A 827 29.68 -25.02 3.62
N ASP A 828 29.81 -24.77 4.92
CA ASP A 828 28.77 -25.07 5.90
C ASP A 828 27.48 -24.28 5.60
N ARG A 829 27.60 -23.00 5.19
CA ARG A 829 26.46 -22.20 4.74
C ARG A 829 25.80 -22.74 3.47
N LEU A 830 26.61 -23.14 2.48
CA LEU A 830 26.10 -23.79 1.25
C LEU A 830 25.34 -25.07 1.60
N LEU A 831 25.96 -25.98 2.35
CA LEU A 831 25.39 -27.29 2.69
C LEU A 831 24.16 -27.18 3.61
N ALA A 832 24.13 -26.21 4.52
CA ALA A 832 22.95 -25.95 5.35
C ALA A 832 21.77 -25.47 4.50
N ARG A 833 22.00 -24.56 3.54
CA ARG A 833 20.98 -24.05 2.63
C ARG A 833 20.46 -25.12 1.69
N TRP A 834 21.35 -25.96 1.17
CA TRP A 834 21.06 -27.06 0.24
C TRP A 834 21.01 -28.41 0.94
N ARG A 835 20.55 -28.44 2.20
CA ARG A 835 20.42 -29.68 2.99
C ARG A 835 19.50 -30.71 2.34
N ARG A 836 18.52 -30.24 1.56
CA ARG A 836 17.52 -31.07 0.86
C ARG A 836 17.82 -31.24 -0.64
N ALA A 837 19.00 -30.82 -1.10
CA ALA A 837 19.39 -30.97 -2.49
C ALA A 837 19.55 -32.46 -2.86
N ASP A 838 19.43 -32.76 -4.15
CA ASP A 838 19.73 -34.07 -4.70
C ASP A 838 21.15 -34.47 -4.25
N PRO A 839 21.32 -35.62 -3.55
CA PRO A 839 22.57 -35.92 -2.86
C PRO A 839 23.76 -36.11 -3.82
N ASP A 840 23.47 -36.52 -5.06
CA ASP A 840 24.44 -36.81 -6.12
C ASP A 840 24.75 -35.60 -7.01
N LEU A 841 24.21 -34.42 -6.67
CA LEU A 841 24.46 -33.20 -7.42
C LEU A 841 25.97 -32.88 -7.39
N PRO A 842 26.66 -32.72 -8.54
CA PRO A 842 28.12 -32.57 -8.56
C PRO A 842 28.65 -31.46 -7.66
N LEU A 843 27.96 -30.33 -7.61
CA LEU A 843 28.31 -29.19 -6.75
C LEU A 843 28.21 -29.52 -5.25
N VAL A 844 27.20 -30.30 -4.85
CA VAL A 844 27.03 -30.73 -3.44
C VAL A 844 28.07 -31.76 -3.07
N VAL A 845 28.36 -32.71 -3.98
CA VAL A 845 29.42 -33.70 -3.81
C VAL A 845 30.78 -33.00 -3.63
N GLU A 846 31.08 -32.02 -4.49
CA GLU A 846 32.32 -31.26 -4.40
C GLU A 846 32.42 -30.45 -3.10
N ALA A 847 31.36 -29.75 -2.71
CA ALA A 847 31.32 -29.00 -1.46
C ALA A 847 31.55 -29.90 -0.24
N ARG A 848 30.93 -31.10 -0.20
CA ARG A 848 31.15 -32.09 0.87
C ARG A 848 32.59 -32.61 0.88
N ALA A 849 33.15 -32.94 -0.30
CA ALA A 849 34.51 -33.44 -0.41
C ALA A 849 35.54 -32.39 0.06
N MET A 850 35.37 -31.13 -0.37
CA MET A 850 36.21 -30.02 0.07
C MET A 850 36.08 -29.79 1.59
N ARG A 851 34.86 -29.84 2.13
CA ARG A 851 34.61 -29.65 3.56
C ARG A 851 35.26 -30.75 4.41
N ALA A 852 35.21 -32.00 3.95
CA ALA A 852 35.85 -33.14 4.59
C ALA A 852 37.39 -33.01 4.56
N ARG A 853 37.96 -32.58 3.42
CA ARG A 853 39.40 -32.32 3.29
C ARG A 853 39.88 -31.24 4.26
N LEU A 854 39.15 -30.12 4.37
CA LEU A 854 39.48 -29.04 5.31
C LEU A 854 39.39 -29.50 6.78
N ALA A 855 38.47 -30.40 7.11
CA ALA A 855 38.37 -31.00 8.44
C ALA A 855 39.57 -31.91 8.74
N GLY A 856 39.93 -32.81 7.81
CA GLY A 856 41.07 -33.72 7.97
C GLY A 856 42.43 -33.01 8.02
N ALA A 857 42.61 -31.93 7.25
CA ALA A 857 43.82 -31.10 7.32
C ALA A 857 43.99 -30.42 8.69
N ARG A 858 42.88 -30.13 9.39
CA ARG A 858 42.88 -29.55 10.74
C ARG A 858 43.26 -30.59 11.80
N GLU A 859 42.90 -31.85 11.60
CA GLU A 859 43.28 -32.97 12.48
C GLU A 859 44.75 -33.40 12.30
N ALA A 860 45.34 -33.17 11.11
CA ALA A 860 46.73 -33.50 10.79
C ALA A 860 47.74 -32.37 11.13
N ALA A 861 47.28 -31.16 11.46
CA ALA A 861 48.15 -30.07 11.88
C ALA A 861 48.71 -30.35 13.30
N PRO A 862 50.04 -30.27 13.53
CA PRO A 862 50.60 -30.46 14.86
C PRO A 862 50.03 -29.41 15.82
N ARG A 863 49.48 -29.87 16.95
CA ARG A 863 48.92 -29.02 18.01
C ARG A 863 49.94 -28.11 18.66
#